data_AF-F1S5D8-F1
#
_entry.id   AF-F1S5D8-F1
#
_cell.length_a   1.000
_cell.length_b   1.000
_cell.length_c   1.000
_cell.angle_alpha   90.00
_cell.angle_beta   90.00
_cell.angle_gamma   90.00
#
_symmetry.space_group_name_H-M   'P 1'
#
loop_
_entity.id
_entity.type
_entity.pdbx_description
1 polymer ?
#
loop_
_entity_poly.entity_id
_entity_poly.type
_entity_poly.pdbx_seq_one_letter_code
_entity_poly.pdbx_strand_id
1 'polypeptide(L)'
;MTVTCTPPTDLNGPPGNYVLKVLIGDSEKKTYFNDTCNFLVKDLSYSTEYTFQVYYKNGQFHGAPESASHSTSYNSHALIIFLIFLIIVTSIALLVVLYKIYDLHKKRSSNLDEQQELVERDDEKQLMNVEPINADVLLETYKRKIADEGRLFLAEFQSIPRVFSKFSIKDARKPFNQNKNRYVDILPYDYNRVELSDINGDAGSNYINASYIDGFKEPRKYIAAQGPRDETIDDFWRMIWEQKATVIVMVTRCEEGNKNKCAEYWPSMEEGSHAYGDVIVEVNEHKRCPDYIIQKLTITNRKEKVNGRAVTHIQFTSWPDHGVPEDPHLLLKLRRRVNAFSNFFSGPIVVHCSAGVGRTGTYIGIDAMLEGLEAENKVDVYGYVVKLRRQRCLMVQVEAQYILIHQALVEYNQFGETEVSLSELHPYLSNLKKRDPPSEPSPLEAEFQRLPSYRSWRTQHIGNQEENKSKNRNSKVIPYDFNRVTLKHELETSKESEHDSDESSDDDSDSEETTRYINASFVMSYWKPEVMIAAQGPLKETIGDFWQMIFQRKVKVIVMLSELKNGDQEDCAQYWEDGKQTYGEVEVHMKDTNKSSAYTLRAFELRHSKRKDPRTVYQYQFHHWNAEELPAEPKELILMIQNLKQKLPKKNSMEGNKYHRNVPLLIHCRDGSQQTGIFCALLNLLESAETEEVIDVFQTVKSLRKARPGMVPTLDNTHGIVIMIREFEVASNLWSWFTRNILKRAVPIPV
;
A
#
# COMPACT_ATOMS: atom_id res chain seq x y z
N MET A 1 40.85 -37.66 -19.41
CA MET A 1 42.13 -38.32 -19.11
C MET A 1 42.13 -39.71 -19.76
N THR A 2 43.23 -40.13 -20.37
CA THR A 2 43.35 -41.45 -21.02
C THR A 2 44.16 -42.36 -20.11
N VAL A 3 43.64 -43.55 -19.80
CA VAL A 3 44.31 -44.56 -18.98
C VAL A 3 44.56 -45.78 -19.86
N THR A 4 45.84 -46.15 -19.99
CA THR A 4 46.27 -47.32 -20.78
C THR A 4 47.13 -48.23 -19.92
N CYS A 5 47.06 -49.53 -20.16
CA CYS A 5 47.97 -50.50 -19.53
C CYS A 5 48.44 -51.57 -20.50
N THR A 6 49.51 -52.27 -20.11
CA THR A 6 50.02 -53.43 -20.84
C THR A 6 49.21 -54.69 -20.50
N PRO A 7 49.03 -55.62 -21.45
CA PRO A 7 48.38 -56.89 -21.16
C PRO A 7 49.11 -57.69 -20.07
N PRO A 8 48.39 -58.49 -19.25
CA PRO A 8 49.01 -59.37 -18.27
C PRO A 8 49.95 -60.37 -18.96
N THR A 9 51.11 -60.62 -18.35
CA THR A 9 52.10 -61.58 -18.87
C THR A 9 51.62 -63.03 -18.77
N ASP A 10 50.86 -63.34 -17.72
CA ASP A 10 50.38 -64.69 -17.42
C ASP A 10 48.85 -64.71 -17.33
N LEU A 11 48.20 -65.18 -18.40
CA LEU A 11 46.73 -65.30 -18.47
C LEU A 11 46.32 -66.74 -18.16
N ASN A 12 45.79 -66.97 -16.95
CA ASN A 12 45.20 -68.25 -16.57
C ASN A 12 43.66 -68.16 -16.66
N GLY A 13 43.07 -68.98 -17.55
CA GLY A 13 41.61 -69.06 -17.74
C GLY A 13 41.11 -68.48 -19.07
N PRO A 14 39.77 -68.48 -19.29
CA PRO A 14 39.17 -67.97 -20.53
C PRO A 14 39.38 -66.44 -20.68
N PRO A 15 39.30 -65.90 -21.91
CA PRO A 15 39.44 -64.47 -22.14
C PRO A 15 38.38 -63.68 -21.37
N GLY A 16 38.81 -62.59 -20.77
CA GLY A 16 37.99 -61.65 -19.99
C GLY A 16 38.26 -60.20 -20.34
N ASN A 17 37.89 -59.29 -19.45
CA ASN A 17 37.95 -57.85 -19.67
C ASN A 17 38.81 -57.12 -18.62
N TYR A 18 39.29 -55.94 -19.00
CA TYR A 18 39.92 -54.99 -18.10
C TYR A 18 38.85 -54.20 -17.36
N VAL A 19 39.05 -54.04 -16.06
CA VAL A 19 38.22 -53.22 -15.18
C VAL A 19 39.05 -52.06 -14.67
N LEU A 20 38.57 -50.84 -14.86
CA LEU A 20 39.17 -49.62 -14.32
C LEU A 20 38.25 -49.04 -13.23
N LYS A 21 38.76 -48.88 -12.01
CA LYS A 21 38.12 -48.14 -10.93
C LYS A 21 38.76 -46.76 -10.79
N VAL A 22 37.92 -45.74 -10.66
CA VAL A 22 38.33 -44.35 -10.41
C VAL A 22 37.94 -43.97 -8.99
N LEU A 23 38.95 -43.69 -8.17
CA LEU A 23 38.84 -43.44 -6.74
C LEU A 23 39.20 -41.99 -6.42
N ILE A 24 38.54 -41.41 -5.41
CA ILE A 24 38.97 -40.17 -4.75
C ILE A 24 39.15 -40.52 -3.27
N GLY A 25 40.39 -40.49 -2.77
CA GLY A 25 40.73 -41.13 -1.50
C GLY A 25 40.37 -42.63 -1.53
N ASP A 26 39.66 -43.11 -0.51
CA ASP A 26 39.20 -44.51 -0.43
C ASP A 26 37.82 -44.75 -1.07
N SER A 27 37.20 -43.71 -1.63
CA SER A 27 35.84 -43.79 -2.19
C SER A 27 35.83 -44.06 -3.69
N GLU A 28 35.25 -45.19 -4.10
CA GLU A 28 35.02 -45.52 -5.51
C GLU A 28 33.96 -44.58 -6.11
N LYS A 29 34.32 -43.86 -7.17
CA LYS A 29 33.40 -42.92 -7.86
C LYS A 29 32.80 -43.52 -9.11
N LYS A 30 33.62 -44.15 -9.95
CA LYS A 30 33.18 -44.73 -11.24
C LYS A 30 33.99 -45.97 -11.55
N THR A 31 33.35 -46.96 -12.16
CA THR A 31 33.99 -48.18 -12.64
C THR A 31 33.67 -48.40 -14.13
N TYR A 32 34.69 -48.72 -14.90
CA TYR A 32 34.65 -48.90 -16.35
C TYR A 32 35.10 -50.30 -16.71
N PHE A 33 34.56 -50.84 -17.80
CA PHE A 33 34.87 -52.17 -18.33
C PHE A 33 35.23 -52.04 -19.81
N ASN A 34 36.32 -52.67 -20.25
CA ASN A 34 36.72 -52.69 -21.66
C ASN A 34 37.50 -53.98 -21.98
N ASP A 35 37.36 -54.49 -23.19
CA ASP A 35 38.08 -55.68 -23.67
C ASP A 35 39.56 -55.38 -23.93
N THR A 36 39.90 -54.11 -24.17
CA THR A 36 41.26 -53.62 -24.30
C THR A 36 41.62 -52.68 -23.16
N CYS A 37 42.89 -52.63 -22.77
CA CYS A 37 43.33 -51.73 -21.70
C CYS A 37 43.54 -50.30 -22.20
N ASN A 38 42.45 -49.67 -22.63
CA ASN A 38 42.41 -48.26 -23.03
C ASN A 38 41.08 -47.65 -22.59
N PHE A 39 41.13 -46.72 -21.64
CA PHE A 39 39.97 -46.07 -21.08
C PHE A 39 40.05 -44.56 -21.24
N LEU A 40 38.96 -43.95 -21.70
CA LEU A 40 38.82 -42.51 -21.74
C LEU A 40 37.89 -42.05 -20.60
N VAL A 41 38.48 -41.50 -19.54
CA VAL A 41 37.74 -40.98 -18.38
C VAL A 41 37.45 -39.50 -18.62
N LYS A 42 36.16 -39.16 -18.66
CA LYS A 42 35.64 -37.79 -18.84
C LYS A 42 35.01 -37.27 -17.55
N ASP A 43 34.78 -35.96 -17.50
CA ASP A 43 34.08 -35.27 -16.41
C ASP A 43 34.75 -35.47 -15.03
N LEU A 44 36.06 -35.30 -14.99
CA LEU A 44 36.83 -35.24 -13.75
C LEU A 44 36.73 -33.83 -13.16
N SER A 45 36.47 -33.74 -11.86
CA SER A 45 36.46 -32.48 -11.11
C SER A 45 37.85 -31.85 -11.11
N TYR A 46 37.91 -30.52 -11.14
CA TYR A 46 39.16 -29.77 -11.02
C TYR A 46 39.71 -29.83 -9.58
N SER A 47 41.02 -29.60 -9.42
CA SER A 47 41.71 -29.57 -8.12
C SER A 47 41.47 -30.82 -7.27
N THR A 48 41.35 -31.98 -7.92
CA THR A 48 41.01 -33.25 -7.28
C THR A 48 42.06 -34.29 -7.64
N GLU A 49 42.58 -35.00 -6.63
CA GLU A 49 43.47 -36.14 -6.82
C GLU A 49 42.64 -37.41 -7.05
N TYR A 50 42.90 -38.08 -8.17
CA TYR A 50 42.25 -39.32 -8.55
C TYR A 50 43.23 -40.48 -8.52
N THR A 51 42.81 -41.61 -7.98
CA THR A 51 43.55 -42.87 -8.08
C THR A 51 42.83 -43.80 -9.04
N PHE A 52 43.54 -44.24 -10.08
CA PHE A 52 43.04 -45.11 -11.14
C PHE A 52 43.58 -46.52 -10.90
N GLN A 53 42.68 -47.46 -10.62
CA GLN A 53 43.03 -48.84 -10.31
C GLN A 53 42.53 -49.77 -11.41
N VAL A 54 43.45 -50.46 -12.10
CA VAL A 54 43.15 -51.37 -13.21
C VAL A 54 43.49 -52.81 -12.85
N TYR A 55 42.61 -53.74 -13.20
CA TYR A 55 42.88 -55.17 -13.14
C TYR A 55 42.16 -55.93 -14.27
N TYR A 56 42.67 -57.12 -14.59
CA TYR A 56 42.04 -58.02 -15.56
C TYR A 56 41.14 -59.03 -14.85
N LYS A 57 39.95 -59.30 -15.39
CA LYS A 57 38.97 -60.22 -14.82
C LYS A 57 38.53 -61.27 -15.84
N ASN A 58 38.77 -62.55 -15.58
CA ASN A 58 38.45 -63.68 -16.47
C ASN A 58 37.02 -64.24 -16.29
N GLY A 59 36.08 -63.38 -15.87
CA GLY A 59 34.69 -63.76 -15.59
C GLY A 59 34.44 -64.30 -14.17
N GLN A 60 35.36 -65.08 -13.58
CA GLN A 60 35.22 -65.61 -12.21
C GLN A 60 36.23 -65.04 -11.21
N PHE A 61 37.48 -64.84 -11.61
CA PHE A 61 38.55 -64.34 -10.76
C PHE A 61 39.11 -63.03 -11.31
N HIS A 62 39.63 -62.19 -10.41
CA HIS A 62 40.31 -60.94 -10.78
C HIS A 62 41.81 -61.04 -10.46
N GLY A 63 42.63 -60.46 -11.34
CA GLY A 63 44.06 -60.29 -11.10
C GLY A 63 44.34 -59.28 -9.99
N ALA A 64 45.62 -59.17 -9.63
CA ALA A 64 46.10 -58.12 -8.74
C ALA A 64 45.92 -56.74 -9.43
N PRO A 65 45.38 -55.74 -8.72
CA PRO A 65 45.18 -54.43 -9.30
C PRO A 65 46.44 -53.56 -9.28
N GLU A 66 46.70 -52.91 -10.42
CA GLU A 66 47.71 -51.88 -10.56
C GLU A 66 47.07 -50.49 -10.39
N SER A 67 47.73 -49.59 -9.68
CA SER A 67 47.17 -48.27 -9.36
C SER A 67 48.10 -47.13 -9.75
N ALA A 68 47.54 -46.04 -10.29
CA ALA A 68 48.26 -44.80 -10.57
C ALA A 68 47.42 -43.60 -10.14
N SER A 69 48.05 -42.61 -9.52
CA SER A 69 47.38 -41.39 -9.06
C SER A 69 47.72 -40.20 -9.94
N HIS A 70 46.73 -39.34 -10.18
CA HIS A 70 46.89 -38.12 -10.95
C HIS A 70 45.96 -37.01 -10.45
N SER A 71 46.52 -35.81 -10.30
CA SER A 71 45.79 -34.64 -9.83
C SER A 71 45.41 -33.75 -11.00
N THR A 72 44.13 -33.38 -11.07
CA THR A 72 43.67 -32.34 -12.01
C THR A 72 43.99 -30.97 -11.42
N SER A 73 44.59 -30.06 -12.19
CA SER A 73 44.87 -28.68 -11.77
C SER A 73 44.10 -27.67 -12.60
N TYR A 74 43.88 -26.47 -12.05
CA TYR A 74 43.25 -25.36 -12.77
C TYR A 74 44.08 -24.91 -13.98
N ASN A 75 43.40 -24.52 -15.07
CA ASN A 75 44.04 -23.77 -16.15
C ASN A 75 44.10 -22.28 -15.75
N SER A 76 45.13 -21.92 -14.99
CA SER A 76 45.36 -20.56 -14.50
C SER A 76 45.40 -19.51 -15.63
N HIS A 77 45.88 -19.90 -16.83
CA HIS A 77 45.88 -19.01 -17.99
C HIS A 77 44.47 -18.65 -18.48
N ALA A 78 43.53 -19.59 -18.47
CA ALA A 78 42.15 -19.34 -18.89
C ALA A 78 41.43 -18.37 -17.94
N LEU A 79 41.65 -18.51 -16.62
CA LEU A 79 41.10 -17.61 -15.60
C LEU A 79 41.66 -16.19 -15.74
N ILE A 80 42.98 -16.07 -15.96
CA ILE A 80 43.64 -14.77 -16.15
C ILE A 80 43.10 -14.07 -17.40
N ILE A 81 42.94 -14.78 -18.52
CA ILE A 81 42.36 -14.23 -19.75
C ILE A 81 40.93 -13.75 -19.53
N PHE A 82 40.12 -14.52 -18.80
CA PHE A 82 38.75 -14.14 -18.47
C PHE A 82 38.68 -12.87 -17.60
N LEU A 83 39.56 -12.75 -16.59
CA LEU A 83 39.65 -11.56 -15.75
C LEU A 83 40.10 -10.32 -16.54
N ILE A 84 41.09 -10.47 -17.44
CA ILE A 84 41.53 -9.38 -18.32
C ILE A 84 40.39 -8.93 -19.23
N PHE A 85 39.63 -9.86 -19.80
CA PHE A 85 38.45 -9.54 -20.61
C PHE A 85 37.41 -8.74 -19.82
N LEU A 86 37.10 -9.15 -18.58
CA LEU A 86 36.18 -8.44 -17.69
C LEU A 86 36.64 -7.01 -17.36
N ILE A 87 37.94 -6.83 -17.10
CA ILE A 87 38.54 -5.50 -16.86
C ILE A 87 38.43 -4.63 -18.12
N ILE A 88 38.65 -5.18 -19.31
CA ILE A 88 38.54 -4.43 -20.58
C ILE A 88 37.08 -4.01 -20.81
N VAL A 89 36.12 -4.92 -20.66
CA VAL A 89 34.69 -4.63 -20.85
C VAL A 89 34.20 -3.57 -19.88
N THR A 90 34.55 -3.69 -18.59
CA THR A 90 34.18 -2.70 -17.58
C THR A 90 34.84 -1.35 -17.83
N SER A 91 36.10 -1.32 -18.25
CA SER A 91 36.82 -0.08 -18.62
C SER A 91 36.19 0.62 -19.83
N ILE A 92 35.80 -0.14 -20.86
CA ILE A 92 35.11 0.40 -22.05
C ILE A 92 33.74 0.94 -21.66
N ALA A 93 32.96 0.23 -20.86
CA ALA A 93 31.66 0.70 -20.37
C ALA A 93 31.82 2.01 -19.57
N LEU A 94 32.83 2.09 -18.71
CA LEU A 94 33.13 3.28 -17.92
C LEU A 94 33.58 4.45 -18.80
N LEU A 95 34.39 4.19 -19.83
CA LEU A 95 34.74 5.19 -20.85
C LEU A 95 33.52 5.67 -21.64
N VAL A 96 32.57 4.80 -21.98
CA VAL A 96 31.32 5.19 -22.66
C VAL A 96 30.46 6.06 -21.75
N VAL A 97 30.37 5.73 -20.45
CA VAL A 97 29.66 6.55 -19.46
C VAL A 97 30.34 7.91 -19.30
N LEU A 98 31.66 7.94 -19.14
CA LEU A 98 32.43 9.18 -19.04
C LEU A 98 32.34 10.01 -20.32
N TYR A 99 32.36 9.38 -21.49
CA TYR A 99 32.14 10.06 -22.77
C TYR A 99 30.73 10.62 -22.87
N LYS A 100 29.70 9.90 -22.38
CA LYS A 100 28.33 10.42 -22.31
C LYS A 100 28.22 11.59 -21.35
N ILE A 101 28.88 11.53 -20.19
CA ILE A 101 28.94 12.63 -19.22
C ILE A 101 29.67 13.83 -19.84
N TYR A 102 30.78 13.59 -20.53
CA TYR A 102 31.52 14.62 -21.26
C TYR A 102 30.69 15.22 -22.41
N ASP A 103 29.96 14.43 -23.20
CA ASP A 103 29.07 14.91 -24.25
C ASP A 103 27.91 15.72 -23.65
N LEU A 104 27.34 15.29 -22.52
CA LEU A 104 26.34 16.03 -21.77
C LEU A 104 26.90 17.35 -21.23
N HIS A 105 28.12 17.35 -20.67
CA HIS A 105 28.79 18.55 -20.19
C HIS A 105 29.22 19.48 -21.32
N LYS A 106 29.66 18.95 -22.46
CA LYS A 106 30.00 19.70 -23.66
C LYS A 106 28.75 20.32 -24.27
N LYS A 107 27.63 19.59 -24.35
CA LYS A 107 26.31 20.15 -24.69
C LYS A 107 25.85 21.19 -23.69
N ARG A 108 26.14 21.03 -22.41
CA ARG A 108 25.79 22.00 -21.36
C ARG A 108 26.67 23.26 -21.41
N SER A 109 27.93 23.12 -21.80
CA SER A 109 28.90 24.21 -21.96
C SER A 109 28.74 24.94 -23.30
N SER A 110 28.37 24.24 -24.38
CA SER A 110 28.04 24.89 -25.66
C SER A 110 26.70 25.65 -25.58
N ASN A 111 25.76 25.19 -24.74
CA ASN A 111 24.50 25.89 -24.45
C ASN A 111 24.66 27.17 -23.61
N LEU A 112 25.83 27.46 -23.04
CA LEU A 112 26.06 28.65 -22.23
C LEU A 112 26.56 29.85 -23.05
N ASP A 113 27.18 29.61 -24.22
CA ASP A 113 27.79 30.66 -25.05
C ASP A 113 27.09 30.86 -26.43
N GLU A 114 26.19 29.98 -26.86
CA GLU A 114 25.40 30.20 -28.08
C GLU A 114 24.10 30.95 -27.78
N GLN A 115 24.18 32.28 -27.91
CA GLN A 115 23.01 33.06 -28.31
C GLN A 115 22.44 32.46 -29.62
N GLN A 116 21.24 31.89 -29.51
CA GLN A 116 20.20 32.00 -30.53
C GLN A 116 20.47 31.31 -31.89
N GLU A 117 20.35 29.98 -31.92
CA GLU A 117 19.70 29.27 -33.04
C GLU A 117 18.84 28.13 -32.48
N LEU A 118 17.55 28.42 -32.33
CA LEU A 118 16.52 27.43 -32.04
C LEU A 118 16.42 26.48 -33.25
N VAL A 119 16.94 25.27 -33.14
CA VAL A 119 16.24 24.16 -33.80
C VAL A 119 14.89 24.10 -33.11
N GLU A 120 13.84 24.63 -33.75
CA GLU A 120 12.46 24.44 -33.31
C GLU A 120 12.20 22.94 -33.21
N ARG A 121 12.35 22.38 -32.01
CA ARG A 121 11.71 21.11 -31.69
C ARG A 121 10.23 21.39 -31.74
N ASP A 122 9.61 20.92 -32.80
CA ASP A 122 8.17 20.94 -32.94
C ASP A 122 7.57 19.95 -31.93
N ASP A 123 7.40 20.42 -30.69
CA ASP A 123 6.88 19.65 -29.56
C ASP A 123 5.50 19.04 -29.89
N GLU A 124 4.77 19.61 -30.85
CA GLU A 124 3.48 19.11 -31.33
C GLU A 124 3.63 17.85 -32.20
N LYS A 125 4.74 17.68 -32.94
CA LYS A 125 5.01 16.48 -33.75
C LYS A 125 5.30 15.22 -32.93
N GLN A 126 5.63 15.37 -31.65
CA GLN A 126 5.87 14.24 -30.75
C GLN A 126 4.56 13.61 -30.25
N LEU A 127 3.44 14.35 -30.29
CA LEU A 127 2.16 13.91 -29.75
C LEU A 127 1.57 12.76 -30.56
N MET A 128 1.01 11.79 -29.84
CA MET A 128 0.24 10.69 -30.41
C MET A 128 -1.20 11.13 -30.63
N ASN A 129 -1.84 10.57 -31.65
CA ASN A 129 -3.28 10.66 -31.81
C ASN A 129 -3.95 9.53 -31.00
N VAL A 130 -4.30 9.83 -29.75
CA VAL A 130 -5.00 8.89 -28.87
C VAL A 130 -6.49 9.22 -28.87
N GLU A 131 -7.33 8.28 -29.27
CA GLU A 131 -8.78 8.49 -29.29
C GLU A 131 -9.37 8.53 -27.87
N PRO A 132 -10.38 9.38 -27.61
CA PRO A 132 -11.14 9.34 -26.37
C PRO A 132 -11.76 7.96 -26.12
N ILE A 133 -11.72 7.51 -24.88
CA ILE A 133 -12.17 6.18 -24.47
C ILE A 133 -13.60 6.28 -23.96
N ASN A 134 -14.54 5.53 -24.55
CA ASN A 134 -15.92 5.46 -24.06
C ASN A 134 -16.03 4.64 -22.76
N ALA A 135 -17.02 4.97 -21.93
CA ALA A 135 -17.26 4.36 -20.63
C ALA A 135 -17.44 2.83 -20.67
N ASP A 136 -18.12 2.33 -21.70
CA ASP A 136 -18.43 0.91 -21.91
C ASP A 136 -17.18 0.05 -22.18
N VAL A 137 -16.17 0.61 -22.85
CA VAL A 137 -14.90 -0.07 -23.19
C VAL A 137 -13.73 0.34 -22.29
N LEU A 138 -13.97 1.15 -21.27
CA LEU A 138 -12.93 1.73 -20.41
C LEU A 138 -12.12 0.67 -19.66
N LEU A 139 -12.80 -0.33 -19.07
CA LEU A 139 -12.15 -1.43 -18.33
C LEU A 139 -11.26 -2.28 -19.25
N GLU A 140 -11.78 -2.68 -20.42
CA GLU A 140 -11.04 -3.53 -21.35
C GLU A 140 -9.87 -2.78 -21.99
N THR A 141 -10.05 -1.47 -22.27
CA THR A 141 -8.96 -0.60 -22.71
C THR A 141 -7.87 -0.47 -21.65
N TYR A 142 -8.24 -0.30 -20.38
CA TYR A 142 -7.29 -0.28 -19.28
C TYR A 142 -6.51 -1.58 -19.16
N LYS A 143 -7.19 -2.74 -19.15
CA LYS A 143 -6.55 -4.07 -19.10
C LYS A 143 -5.57 -4.28 -20.26
N ARG A 144 -5.95 -3.88 -21.47
CA ARG A 144 -5.08 -3.96 -22.64
C ARG A 144 -3.85 -3.06 -22.50
N LYS A 145 -4.02 -1.84 -22.00
CA LYS A 145 -2.93 -0.87 -21.88
C LYS A 145 -1.95 -1.19 -20.74
N ILE A 146 -2.42 -1.81 -19.65
CA ILE A 146 -1.59 -2.21 -18.50
C ILE A 146 -0.87 -3.55 -18.72
N ALA A 147 -1.28 -4.35 -19.70
CA ALA A 147 -0.59 -5.57 -20.08
C ALA A 147 0.87 -5.29 -20.51
N ASP A 148 1.71 -6.33 -20.51
CA ASP A 148 3.13 -6.26 -20.86
C ASP A 148 3.86 -5.12 -20.12
N GLU A 149 3.74 -5.13 -18.79
CA GLU A 149 4.35 -4.14 -17.89
C GLU A 149 3.93 -2.68 -18.18
N GLY A 150 2.73 -2.48 -18.74
CA GLY A 150 2.20 -1.15 -19.02
C GLY A 150 2.83 -0.44 -20.22
N ARG A 151 3.50 -1.17 -21.13
CA ARG A 151 4.25 -0.59 -22.25
C ARG A 151 3.45 0.43 -23.10
N LEU A 152 2.15 0.21 -23.26
CA LEU A 152 1.29 1.14 -24.00
C LEU A 152 1.05 2.45 -23.23
N PHE A 153 0.83 2.37 -21.92
CA PHE A 153 0.77 3.56 -21.06
C PHE A 153 2.10 4.31 -21.05
N LEU A 154 3.22 3.59 -20.98
CA LEU A 154 4.56 4.19 -21.04
C LEU A 154 4.76 4.97 -22.35
N ALA A 155 4.40 4.37 -23.49
CA ALA A 155 4.53 5.00 -24.81
C ALA A 155 3.68 6.27 -24.91
N GLU A 156 2.40 6.22 -24.50
CA GLU A 156 1.54 7.40 -24.44
C GLU A 156 2.16 8.49 -23.55
N PHE A 157 2.53 8.16 -22.31
CA PHE A 157 3.08 9.10 -21.36
C PHE A 157 4.39 9.77 -21.85
N GLN A 158 5.29 8.99 -22.47
CA GLN A 158 6.55 9.48 -23.01
C GLN A 158 6.38 10.34 -24.27
N SER A 159 5.30 10.16 -25.02
CA SER A 159 5.00 11.01 -26.18
C SER A 159 4.62 12.44 -25.78
N ILE A 160 4.12 12.66 -24.57
CA ILE A 160 3.74 13.99 -24.09
C ILE A 160 5.01 14.77 -23.70
N PRO A 161 5.29 15.94 -24.31
CA PRO A 161 6.41 16.78 -23.93
C PRO A 161 6.38 17.13 -22.44
N ARG A 162 7.56 17.19 -21.82
CA ARG A 162 7.70 17.59 -20.41
C ARG A 162 7.42 19.09 -20.21
N VAL A 163 7.88 19.89 -21.15
CA VAL A 163 7.71 21.35 -21.21
C VAL A 163 7.43 21.69 -22.67
N PHE A 164 6.51 22.62 -22.91
CA PHE A 164 6.28 23.15 -24.25
C PHE A 164 7.14 24.40 -24.43
N SER A 165 8.15 24.31 -25.29
CA SER A 165 9.19 25.32 -25.47
C SER A 165 8.67 26.65 -26.01
N LYS A 166 7.51 26.64 -26.69
CA LYS A 166 6.83 27.84 -27.20
C LYS A 166 6.29 28.79 -26.12
N PHE A 167 6.10 28.33 -24.88
CA PHE A 167 5.57 29.16 -23.81
C PHE A 167 6.69 29.78 -22.97
N SER A 168 6.65 31.11 -22.83
CA SER A 168 7.66 31.90 -22.10
C SER A 168 7.58 31.68 -20.58
N ILE A 169 8.72 31.79 -19.91
CA ILE A 169 8.92 31.66 -18.44
C ILE A 169 9.83 32.78 -17.89
N LYS A 170 9.78 33.96 -18.53
CA LYS A 170 10.69 35.08 -18.27
C LYS A 170 10.49 35.64 -16.86
N ASP A 171 9.25 35.77 -16.40
CA ASP A 171 8.96 36.35 -15.09
C ASP A 171 9.50 35.48 -13.95
N ALA A 172 9.31 34.17 -14.07
CA ALA A 172 9.78 33.20 -13.08
C ALA A 172 11.31 33.14 -12.96
N ARG A 173 12.05 33.56 -13.99
CA ARG A 173 13.52 33.56 -14.04
C ARG A 173 14.17 34.87 -13.59
N LYS A 174 13.39 35.93 -13.40
CA LYS A 174 13.91 37.23 -12.92
C LYS A 174 14.66 37.03 -11.60
N PRO A 175 15.83 37.69 -11.39
CA PRO A 175 16.69 37.43 -10.22
C PRO A 175 15.95 37.54 -8.88
N PHE A 176 15.08 38.53 -8.72
CA PHE A 176 14.29 38.76 -7.50
C PHE A 176 13.15 37.75 -7.29
N ASN A 177 12.81 36.92 -8.29
CA ASN A 177 11.81 35.86 -8.18
C ASN A 177 12.42 34.47 -7.95
N GLN A 178 13.72 34.28 -8.15
CA GLN A 178 14.36 32.96 -8.07
C GLN A 178 14.21 32.31 -6.70
N ASN A 179 14.35 33.09 -5.62
CA ASN A 179 14.17 32.61 -4.24
C ASN A 179 12.71 32.27 -3.91
N LYS A 180 11.75 32.73 -4.71
CA LYS A 180 10.33 32.39 -4.56
C LYS A 180 9.99 31.03 -5.19
N ASN A 181 10.92 30.40 -5.89
CA ASN A 181 10.74 29.07 -6.47
C ASN A 181 11.32 27.99 -5.54
N ARG A 182 10.56 26.92 -5.31
CA ARG A 182 11.06 25.73 -4.58
C ARG A 182 12.00 24.88 -5.45
N TYR A 183 11.72 24.82 -6.75
CA TYR A 183 12.52 24.07 -7.73
C TYR A 183 12.84 24.96 -8.92
N VAL A 184 14.11 24.97 -9.34
CA VAL A 184 14.62 25.83 -10.42
C VAL A 184 14.10 25.43 -11.80
N ASP A 185 13.66 24.18 -11.95
CA ASP A 185 13.18 23.56 -13.19
C ASP A 185 11.65 23.45 -13.27
N ILE A 186 10.93 23.90 -12.24
CA ILE A 186 9.45 23.86 -12.20
C ILE A 186 8.92 25.28 -12.04
N LEU A 187 8.72 25.92 -13.19
CA LEU A 187 8.37 27.34 -13.29
C LEU A 187 7.03 27.51 -14.00
N PRO A 188 6.18 28.47 -13.58
CA PRO A 188 4.93 28.77 -14.26
C PRO A 188 5.21 29.43 -15.61
N TYR A 189 4.34 29.19 -16.61
CA TYR A 189 4.38 29.94 -17.86
C TYR A 189 3.84 31.35 -17.66
N ASP A 190 4.41 32.33 -18.36
CA ASP A 190 4.08 33.74 -18.18
C ASP A 190 2.61 34.05 -18.53
N TYR A 191 2.03 33.35 -19.51
CA TYR A 191 0.71 33.68 -20.07
C TYR A 191 -0.48 33.36 -19.14
N ASN A 192 -0.29 32.45 -18.18
CA ASN A 192 -1.34 32.00 -17.25
C ASN A 192 -0.83 31.85 -15.81
N ARG A 193 0.32 32.42 -15.47
CA ARG A 193 0.74 32.54 -14.07
C ARG A 193 -0.30 33.32 -13.28
N VAL A 194 -0.44 33.01 -12.00
CA VAL A 194 -1.21 33.86 -11.10
C VAL A 194 -0.38 35.10 -10.80
N GLU A 195 -0.98 36.27 -10.98
CA GLU A 195 -0.35 37.56 -10.68
C GLU A 195 -0.92 38.09 -9.37
N LEU A 196 -0.02 38.53 -8.49
CA LEU A 196 -0.38 39.24 -7.27
C LEU A 196 -0.39 40.75 -7.53
N SER A 197 -1.14 41.48 -6.72
CA SER A 197 -1.12 42.95 -6.76
C SER A 197 0.28 43.49 -6.44
N ASP A 198 0.77 44.48 -7.19
CA ASP A 198 2.08 45.09 -6.96
C ASP A 198 2.13 45.79 -5.58
N ILE A 199 3.23 45.60 -4.87
CA ILE A 199 3.57 46.32 -3.64
C ILE A 199 4.65 47.35 -3.98
N ASN A 200 4.35 48.62 -3.69
CA ASN A 200 5.27 49.73 -3.93
C ASN A 200 6.63 49.47 -3.27
N GLY A 201 7.69 49.52 -4.07
CA GLY A 201 9.08 49.32 -3.62
C GLY A 201 9.58 47.87 -3.71
N ASP A 202 8.72 46.89 -4.03
CA ASP A 202 9.11 45.50 -4.26
C ASP A 202 8.85 45.07 -5.71
N ALA A 203 9.92 45.01 -6.50
CA ALA A 203 9.88 44.66 -7.92
C ALA A 203 9.44 43.20 -8.21
N GLY A 204 9.49 42.31 -7.21
CA GLY A 204 9.06 40.90 -7.32
C GLY A 204 7.71 40.61 -6.67
N SER A 205 7.02 41.63 -6.18
CA SER A 205 5.79 41.47 -5.38
C SER A 205 4.62 40.88 -6.14
N ASN A 206 4.57 41.00 -7.47
CA ASN A 206 3.50 40.43 -8.30
C ASN A 206 3.69 38.94 -8.66
N TYR A 207 4.80 38.33 -8.23
CA TYR A 207 5.13 36.96 -8.60
C TYR A 207 4.81 35.97 -7.49
N ILE A 208 4.12 34.90 -7.88
CA ILE A 208 3.99 33.66 -7.13
C ILE A 208 4.12 32.48 -8.09
N ASN A 209 4.74 31.38 -7.65
CA ASN A 209 4.84 30.17 -8.46
C ASN A 209 3.53 29.38 -8.44
N ALA A 210 2.57 29.85 -9.24
CA ALA A 210 1.26 29.25 -9.44
C ALA A 210 0.73 29.54 -10.85
N SER A 211 -0.14 28.66 -11.36
CA SER A 211 -0.73 28.78 -12.70
C SER A 211 -2.23 28.50 -12.65
N TYR A 212 -3.03 29.27 -13.38
CA TYR A 212 -4.43 28.92 -13.61
C TYR A 212 -4.54 27.69 -14.52
N ILE A 213 -5.40 26.75 -14.13
CA ILE A 213 -5.66 25.51 -14.84
C ILE A 213 -7.16 25.40 -15.14
N ASP A 214 -7.48 24.96 -16.35
CA ASP A 214 -8.87 24.77 -16.76
C ASP A 214 -9.40 23.44 -16.25
N GLY A 215 -10.67 23.39 -15.85
CA GLY A 215 -11.42 22.16 -15.68
C GLY A 215 -11.84 21.52 -16.99
N PHE A 216 -12.82 20.61 -16.90
CA PHE A 216 -13.38 19.96 -18.09
C PHE A 216 -14.09 20.98 -18.98
N LYS A 217 -15.03 21.74 -18.41
CA LYS A 217 -15.77 22.82 -19.11
C LYS A 217 -15.48 24.22 -18.57
N GLU A 218 -15.03 24.31 -17.33
CA GLU A 218 -14.83 25.59 -16.65
C GLU A 218 -13.39 26.12 -16.82
N PRO A 219 -13.18 27.28 -17.47
CA PRO A 219 -11.86 27.88 -17.59
C PRO A 219 -11.37 28.37 -16.23
N ARG A 220 -10.07 28.23 -15.95
CA ARG A 220 -9.45 28.65 -14.68
C ARG A 220 -10.12 28.12 -13.40
N LYS A 221 -10.78 26.95 -13.48
CA LYS A 221 -11.40 26.27 -12.33
C LYS A 221 -10.42 26.06 -11.17
N TYR A 222 -9.15 25.83 -11.47
CA TYR A 222 -8.12 25.59 -10.45
C TYR A 222 -6.97 26.58 -10.54
N ILE A 223 -6.25 26.69 -9.43
CA ILE A 223 -4.88 27.19 -9.38
C ILE A 223 -3.98 26.01 -8.98
N ALA A 224 -3.03 25.64 -9.85
CA ALA A 224 -1.96 24.71 -9.50
C ALA A 224 -0.76 25.50 -8.95
N ALA A 225 -0.50 25.37 -7.65
CA ALA A 225 0.55 26.11 -6.95
C ALA A 225 1.64 25.19 -6.42
N GLN A 226 2.87 25.71 -6.28
CA GLN A 226 3.89 25.03 -5.46
C GLN A 226 3.47 25.03 -3.98
N GLY A 227 3.96 24.06 -3.21
CA GLY A 227 3.89 24.13 -1.76
C GLY A 227 4.71 25.32 -1.25
N PRO A 228 4.11 26.25 -0.49
CA PRO A 228 4.83 27.44 -0.05
C PRO A 228 6.10 27.06 0.70
N ARG A 229 7.14 27.86 0.47
CA ARG A 229 8.33 27.94 1.32
C ARG A 229 8.07 28.96 2.42
N ASP A 230 8.89 28.92 3.48
CA ASP A 230 8.81 29.87 4.59
C ASP A 230 8.81 31.32 4.10
N GLU A 231 9.62 31.64 3.08
CA GLU A 231 9.73 33.00 2.53
C GLU A 231 8.55 33.41 1.62
N THR A 232 7.61 32.50 1.35
CA THR A 232 6.50 32.71 0.40
C THR A 232 5.13 32.43 1.01
N ILE A 233 5.03 32.17 2.32
CA ILE A 233 3.75 31.94 3.01
C ILE A 233 2.85 33.17 2.88
N ASP A 234 3.40 34.37 3.07
CA ASP A 234 2.68 35.63 2.95
C ASP A 234 2.11 35.84 1.53
N ASP A 235 2.94 35.56 0.50
CA ASP A 235 2.52 35.62 -0.90
C ASP A 235 1.41 34.58 -1.19
N PHE A 236 1.48 33.40 -0.59
CA PHE A 236 0.47 32.35 -0.72
C PHE A 236 -0.88 32.79 -0.14
N TRP A 237 -0.93 33.31 1.08
CA TRP A 237 -2.20 33.78 1.66
C TRP A 237 -2.75 35.01 0.96
N ARG A 238 -1.87 35.89 0.47
CA ARG A 238 -2.26 37.00 -0.39
C ARG A 238 -2.91 36.51 -1.68
N MET A 239 -2.38 35.46 -2.31
CA MET A 239 -3.02 34.78 -3.44
C MET A 239 -4.42 34.27 -3.08
N ILE A 240 -4.57 33.54 -1.96
CA ILE A 240 -5.88 33.01 -1.53
C ILE A 240 -6.90 34.15 -1.39
N TRP A 241 -6.49 35.26 -0.77
CA TRP A 241 -7.35 36.44 -0.59
C TRP A 241 -7.71 37.12 -1.91
N GLU A 242 -6.73 37.47 -2.75
CA GLU A 242 -6.94 38.21 -4.00
C GLU A 242 -7.77 37.41 -4.99
N GLN A 243 -7.53 36.09 -5.07
CA GLN A 243 -8.25 35.19 -5.97
C GLN A 243 -9.62 34.76 -5.43
N LYS A 244 -10.00 35.20 -4.21
CA LYS A 244 -11.24 34.81 -3.53
C LYS A 244 -11.40 33.28 -3.41
N ALA A 245 -10.28 32.58 -3.29
CA ALA A 245 -10.28 31.13 -3.13
C ALA A 245 -10.84 30.75 -1.76
N THR A 246 -11.76 29.79 -1.74
CA THR A 246 -12.41 29.29 -0.51
C THR A 246 -12.06 27.84 -0.22
N VAL A 247 -11.40 27.14 -1.15
CA VAL A 247 -11.01 25.74 -1.01
C VAL A 247 -9.54 25.59 -1.36
N ILE A 248 -8.79 24.98 -0.44
CA ILE A 248 -7.38 24.63 -0.62
C ILE A 248 -7.25 23.11 -0.49
N VAL A 249 -6.71 22.47 -1.53
CA VAL A 249 -6.48 21.02 -1.60
C VAL A 249 -4.97 20.78 -1.56
N MET A 250 -4.47 20.37 -0.40
CA MET A 250 -3.07 20.02 -0.16
C MET A 250 -2.90 18.50 -0.33
N VAL A 251 -2.22 18.04 -1.38
CA VAL A 251 -1.99 16.60 -1.64
C VAL A 251 -0.56 16.17 -1.30
N THR A 252 -0.06 16.62 -0.13
CA THR A 252 1.27 16.30 0.38
C THR A 252 1.30 16.40 1.90
N ARG A 253 2.27 15.73 2.53
CA ARG A 253 2.70 16.09 3.90
C ARG A 253 3.72 17.22 3.82
N CYS A 254 3.92 17.95 4.94
CA CYS A 254 4.96 18.98 5.03
C CYS A 254 6.37 18.37 4.95
N GLU A 255 6.53 17.16 5.50
CA GLU A 255 7.78 16.41 5.52
C GLU A 255 7.55 14.96 5.07
N GLU A 256 8.42 14.46 4.18
CA GLU A 256 8.42 13.09 3.71
C GLU A 256 9.88 12.64 3.52
N GLY A 257 10.25 11.47 4.05
CA GLY A 257 11.64 10.97 3.96
C GLY A 257 12.68 11.93 4.53
N ASN A 258 12.36 12.61 5.64
CA ASN A 258 13.16 13.67 6.27
C ASN A 258 13.46 14.88 5.35
N LYS A 259 12.65 15.09 4.30
CA LYS A 259 12.76 16.22 3.38
C LYS A 259 11.56 17.13 3.50
N ASN A 260 11.81 18.43 3.66
CA ASN A 260 10.77 19.46 3.62
C ASN A 260 10.15 19.53 2.20
N LYS A 261 8.88 19.19 2.10
CA LYS A 261 8.07 19.26 0.88
C LYS A 261 7.22 20.53 0.81
N CYS A 262 6.78 21.04 1.96
CA CYS A 262 5.92 22.22 2.10
C CYS A 262 6.12 22.84 3.48
N ALA A 263 6.14 24.17 3.58
CA ALA A 263 6.07 24.84 4.89
C ALA A 263 4.67 24.67 5.49
N GLU A 264 4.56 24.66 6.81
CA GLU A 264 3.28 24.72 7.51
C GLU A 264 2.78 26.17 7.48
N TYR A 265 1.77 26.42 6.67
CA TYR A 265 1.28 27.78 6.39
C TYR A 265 -0.03 28.10 7.13
N TRP A 266 -0.43 27.30 8.10
CA TRP A 266 -1.63 27.52 8.91
C TRP A 266 -1.26 27.53 10.40
N PRO A 267 -2.01 28.24 11.25
CA PRO A 267 -1.80 28.19 12.70
C PRO A 267 -2.23 26.85 13.28
N SER A 268 -1.59 26.43 14.36
CA SER A 268 -2.08 25.29 15.14
C SER A 268 -3.38 25.64 15.88
N MET A 269 -4.15 24.63 16.31
CA MET A 269 -5.33 24.84 17.16
C MET A 269 -4.99 25.50 18.51
N GLU A 270 -3.76 25.35 18.99
CA GLU A 270 -3.28 25.95 20.25
C GLU A 270 -2.97 27.44 20.07
N GLU A 271 -2.44 27.82 18.91
CA GLU A 271 -2.17 29.23 18.55
C GLU A 271 -3.47 29.98 18.23
N GLY A 272 -4.46 29.29 17.65
CA GLY A 272 -5.78 29.81 17.28
C GLY A 272 -5.77 30.71 16.05
N SER A 273 -4.88 31.72 15.99
CA SER A 273 -4.74 32.61 14.84
C SER A 273 -3.30 33.06 14.61
N HIS A 274 -2.93 33.27 13.34
CA HIS A 274 -1.63 33.80 12.95
C HIS A 274 -1.76 34.79 11.80
N ALA A 275 -0.85 35.77 11.71
CA ALA A 275 -0.84 36.77 10.65
C ALA A 275 0.30 36.52 9.67
N TYR A 276 -0.06 36.38 8.39
CA TYR A 276 0.85 36.19 7.27
C TYR A 276 0.75 37.42 6.37
N GLY A 277 1.70 38.34 6.50
CA GLY A 277 1.59 39.69 5.96
C GLY A 277 0.33 40.43 6.47
N ASP A 278 -0.52 40.85 5.54
CA ASP A 278 -1.79 41.53 5.84
C ASP A 278 -2.96 40.58 6.10
N VAL A 279 -2.80 39.27 5.84
CA VAL A 279 -3.86 38.28 5.98
C VAL A 279 -3.74 37.59 7.34
N ILE A 280 -4.75 37.73 8.18
CA ILE A 280 -4.89 36.98 9.43
C ILE A 280 -5.67 35.70 9.11
N VAL A 281 -5.12 34.57 9.53
CA VAL A 281 -5.73 33.24 9.38
C VAL A 281 -6.04 32.72 10.77
N GLU A 282 -7.29 32.36 11.00
CA GLU A 282 -7.79 31.76 12.24
C GLU A 282 -8.27 30.34 11.97
N VAL A 283 -7.91 29.38 12.82
CA VAL A 283 -8.39 28.00 12.73
C VAL A 283 -9.58 27.79 13.66
N ASN A 284 -10.73 27.47 13.08
CA ASN A 284 -11.98 27.27 13.83
C ASN A 284 -12.24 25.79 14.14
N GLU A 285 -11.84 24.90 13.23
CA GLU A 285 -12.04 23.46 13.34
C GLU A 285 -10.84 22.72 12.75
N HIS A 286 -10.45 21.64 13.41
CA HIS A 286 -9.44 20.69 12.94
C HIS A 286 -9.97 19.26 13.06
N LYS A 287 -10.46 18.71 11.95
CA LYS A 287 -11.04 17.37 11.86
C LYS A 287 -10.08 16.41 11.16
N ARG A 288 -9.45 15.55 11.95
CA ARG A 288 -8.58 14.48 11.43
C ARG A 288 -9.43 13.27 11.02
N CYS A 289 -9.27 12.83 9.78
CA CYS A 289 -9.78 11.56 9.26
C CYS A 289 -8.59 10.63 8.92
N PRO A 290 -8.83 9.37 8.51
CA PRO A 290 -7.74 8.43 8.24
C PRO A 290 -6.80 8.85 7.12
N ASP A 291 -7.36 9.34 6.01
CA ASP A 291 -6.61 9.61 4.77
C ASP A 291 -6.42 11.10 4.51
N TYR A 292 -7.08 11.96 5.28
CA TYR A 292 -7.04 13.39 5.12
C TYR A 292 -7.36 14.14 6.42
N ILE A 293 -6.99 15.40 6.47
CA ILE A 293 -7.30 16.34 7.56
C ILE A 293 -8.08 17.50 6.96
N ILE A 294 -9.21 17.86 7.56
CA ILE A 294 -9.99 19.04 7.17
C ILE A 294 -9.83 20.11 8.24
N GLN A 295 -9.44 21.30 7.82
CA GLN A 295 -9.42 22.50 8.66
C GLN A 295 -10.43 23.52 8.13
N LYS A 296 -11.22 24.10 9.03
CA LYS A 296 -12.08 25.25 8.72
C LYS A 296 -11.40 26.52 9.21
N LEU A 297 -11.02 27.36 8.27
CA LEU A 297 -10.26 28.58 8.51
C LEU A 297 -11.13 29.82 8.27
N THR A 298 -10.87 30.88 9.02
CA THR A 298 -11.39 32.21 8.74
C THR A 298 -10.23 33.10 8.36
N ILE A 299 -10.28 33.74 7.18
CA ILE A 299 -9.27 34.70 6.75
C ILE A 299 -9.82 36.13 6.75
N THR A 300 -9.02 37.08 7.23
CA THR A 300 -9.33 38.52 7.20
C THR A 300 -8.13 39.30 6.68
N ASN A 301 -8.36 40.36 5.92
CA ASN A 301 -7.29 41.25 5.45
C ASN A 301 -7.30 42.54 6.28
N ARG A 302 -6.19 42.85 6.94
CA ARG A 302 -6.04 44.01 7.84
C ARG A 302 -6.23 45.36 7.15
N LYS A 303 -5.94 45.43 5.84
CA LYS A 303 -6.07 46.66 5.04
C LYS A 303 -7.49 46.89 4.55
N GLU A 304 -8.31 45.83 4.49
CA GLU A 304 -9.67 45.89 3.97
C GLU A 304 -10.70 45.82 5.10
N LYS A 305 -11.66 46.75 5.13
CA LYS A 305 -12.80 46.70 6.06
C LYS A 305 -13.89 45.73 5.56
N VAL A 306 -13.51 44.51 5.20
CA VAL A 306 -14.40 43.47 4.68
C VAL A 306 -14.52 42.36 5.73
N ASN A 307 -15.71 41.77 5.84
CA ASN A 307 -15.94 40.63 6.71
C ASN A 307 -15.00 39.46 6.36
N GLY A 308 -14.66 38.66 7.37
CA GLY A 308 -13.83 37.47 7.19
C GLY A 308 -14.44 36.49 6.19
N ARG A 309 -13.58 35.77 5.46
CA ARG A 309 -13.97 34.75 4.49
C ARG A 309 -13.67 33.37 5.07
N ALA A 310 -14.64 32.47 4.98
CA ALA A 310 -14.41 31.07 5.33
C ALA A 310 -13.60 30.38 4.23
N VAL A 311 -12.55 29.67 4.63
CA VAL A 311 -11.72 28.84 3.76
C VAL A 311 -11.70 27.42 4.32
N THR A 312 -11.95 26.43 3.47
CA THR A 312 -11.79 25.02 3.81
C THR A 312 -10.45 24.54 3.27
N HIS A 313 -9.55 24.15 4.17
CA HIS A 313 -8.30 23.49 3.82
C HIS A 313 -8.46 21.97 4.01
N ILE A 314 -8.13 21.18 3.01
CA ILE A 314 -8.10 19.72 3.10
C ILE A 314 -6.71 19.22 2.72
N GLN A 315 -6.07 18.51 3.66
CA GLN A 315 -4.77 17.89 3.47
C GLN A 315 -4.92 16.39 3.29
N PHE A 316 -4.60 15.85 2.12
CA PHE A 316 -4.54 14.41 1.87
C PHE A 316 -3.19 13.84 2.34
N THR A 317 -3.24 12.91 3.30
CA THR A 317 -2.07 12.40 4.02
C THR A 317 -1.70 10.98 3.62
N SER A 318 -2.54 10.28 2.85
CA SER A 318 -2.34 8.89 2.41
C SER A 318 -1.64 8.76 1.04
N TRP A 319 -0.99 9.80 0.54
CA TRP A 319 -0.11 9.69 -0.63
C TRP A 319 1.31 9.36 -0.18
N PRO A 320 1.91 8.23 -0.62
CA PRO A 320 3.29 7.87 -0.23
C PRO A 320 4.34 8.80 -0.88
N ASP A 321 5.52 8.93 -0.24
CA ASP A 321 6.65 9.71 -0.79
C ASP A 321 7.09 9.17 -2.16
N HIS A 322 7.21 7.83 -2.24
CA HIS A 322 7.48 7.10 -3.47
C HIS A 322 6.23 6.40 -4.00
N GLY A 323 5.93 6.58 -5.28
CA GLY A 323 4.82 5.91 -5.96
C GLY A 323 3.47 6.64 -5.87
N VAL A 324 2.40 5.84 -5.80
CA VAL A 324 1.00 6.27 -5.81
C VAL A 324 0.20 5.54 -4.73
N PRO A 325 -0.94 6.09 -4.27
CA PRO A 325 -1.85 5.34 -3.38
C PRO A 325 -2.24 3.99 -3.97
N GLU A 326 -2.21 2.92 -3.16
CA GLU A 326 -2.55 1.56 -3.62
C GLU A 326 -4.04 1.35 -3.96
N ASP A 327 -4.89 2.24 -3.45
CA ASP A 327 -6.32 2.21 -3.65
C ASP A 327 -6.79 3.52 -4.30
N PRO A 328 -7.18 3.49 -5.60
CA PRO A 328 -7.68 4.67 -6.31
C PRO A 328 -8.92 5.28 -5.65
N HIS A 329 -9.71 4.50 -4.91
CA HIS A 329 -10.90 4.99 -4.20
C HIS A 329 -10.57 6.12 -3.22
N LEU A 330 -9.36 6.19 -2.67
CA LEU A 330 -8.96 7.27 -1.75
C LEU A 330 -8.99 8.65 -2.42
N LEU A 331 -8.64 8.73 -3.71
CA LEU A 331 -8.70 9.98 -4.48
C LEU A 331 -10.13 10.30 -4.92
N LEU A 332 -10.96 9.29 -5.19
CA LEU A 332 -12.39 9.47 -5.43
C LEU A 332 -13.08 10.04 -4.18
N LYS A 333 -12.74 9.51 -2.99
CA LYS A 333 -13.22 10.02 -1.70
C LYS A 333 -12.76 11.46 -1.46
N LEU A 334 -11.48 11.77 -1.74
CA LEU A 334 -10.97 13.15 -1.65
C LEU A 334 -11.76 14.10 -2.56
N ARG A 335 -11.94 13.75 -3.85
CA ARG A 335 -12.74 14.53 -4.80
C ARG A 335 -14.13 14.80 -4.26
N ARG A 336 -14.83 13.77 -3.79
CA ARG A 336 -16.20 13.89 -3.28
C ARG A 336 -16.29 14.84 -2.09
N ARG A 337 -15.30 14.84 -1.17
CA ARG A 337 -15.23 15.82 -0.08
C ARG A 337 -15.01 17.24 -0.60
N VAL A 338 -14.08 17.42 -1.54
CA VAL A 338 -13.79 18.74 -2.14
C VAL A 338 -15.02 19.30 -2.84
N ASN A 339 -15.73 18.50 -3.63
CA ASN A 339 -16.91 18.92 -4.37
C ASN A 339 -18.12 19.20 -3.46
N ALA A 340 -18.13 18.68 -2.23
CA ALA A 340 -19.14 18.99 -1.22
C ALA A 340 -18.88 20.30 -0.45
N PHE A 341 -17.70 20.92 -0.61
CA PHE A 341 -17.40 22.18 0.06
C PHE A 341 -18.06 23.38 -0.63
N SER A 342 -18.49 24.36 0.18
CA SER A 342 -19.06 25.60 -0.34
C SER A 342 -18.00 26.45 -1.04
N ASN A 343 -18.19 26.74 -2.32
CA ASN A 343 -17.40 27.71 -3.07
C ASN A 343 -18.17 29.02 -3.26
N PHE A 344 -18.43 29.73 -2.15
CA PHE A 344 -19.35 30.88 -2.11
C PHE A 344 -19.03 31.98 -3.14
N PHE A 345 -17.74 32.24 -3.38
CA PHE A 345 -17.30 33.31 -4.31
C PHE A 345 -17.09 32.83 -5.74
N SER A 346 -17.32 31.54 -6.04
CA SER A 346 -16.94 30.91 -7.31
C SER A 346 -15.47 31.20 -7.68
N GLY A 347 -14.60 31.25 -6.66
CA GLY A 347 -13.16 31.41 -6.86
C GLY A 347 -12.51 30.09 -7.29
N PRO A 348 -11.29 30.12 -7.83
CA PRO A 348 -10.59 28.91 -8.22
C PRO A 348 -10.26 28.04 -7.00
N ILE A 349 -10.30 26.72 -7.18
CA ILE A 349 -9.82 25.78 -6.16
C ILE A 349 -8.30 25.75 -6.22
N VAL A 350 -7.64 26.06 -5.11
CA VAL A 350 -6.17 26.04 -5.03
C VAL A 350 -5.72 24.62 -4.73
N VAL A 351 -5.01 23.98 -5.65
CA VAL A 351 -4.48 22.63 -5.48
C VAL A 351 -2.95 22.71 -5.46
N HIS A 352 -2.33 22.17 -4.43
CA HIS A 352 -0.87 22.16 -4.33
C HIS A 352 -0.33 20.86 -3.74
N CYS A 353 0.94 20.59 -4.03
CA CYS A 353 1.73 19.54 -3.40
C CYS A 353 3.06 20.15 -2.96
N SER A 354 4.20 19.56 -3.34
CA SER A 354 5.51 20.20 -3.18
C SER A 354 5.83 21.12 -4.36
N ALA A 355 5.92 20.58 -5.58
CA ALA A 355 6.21 21.35 -6.79
C ALA A 355 4.96 21.93 -7.49
N GLY A 356 3.77 21.41 -7.15
CA GLY A 356 2.53 21.81 -7.80
C GLY A 356 2.31 21.23 -9.19
N VAL A 357 2.89 20.07 -9.52
CA VAL A 357 2.80 19.47 -10.86
C VAL A 357 2.45 17.98 -10.87
N GLY A 358 3.09 17.16 -10.03
CA GLY A 358 2.87 15.71 -9.99
C GLY A 358 1.51 15.32 -9.39
N ARG A 359 1.45 15.18 -8.07
CA ARG A 359 0.21 14.85 -7.33
C ARG A 359 -0.92 15.85 -7.61
N THR A 360 -0.59 17.14 -7.69
CA THR A 360 -1.52 18.22 -8.08
C THR A 360 -2.15 17.97 -9.44
N GLY A 361 -1.34 17.73 -10.48
CA GLY A 361 -1.86 17.45 -11.81
C GLY A 361 -2.64 16.15 -11.90
N THR A 362 -2.28 15.17 -11.08
CA THR A 362 -2.99 13.88 -10.98
C THR A 362 -4.39 14.07 -10.38
N TYR A 363 -4.51 14.81 -9.28
CA TYR A 363 -5.80 15.14 -8.67
C TYR A 363 -6.70 15.92 -9.65
N ILE A 364 -6.18 16.97 -10.29
CA ILE A 364 -6.92 17.77 -11.28
C ILE A 364 -7.33 16.89 -12.47
N GLY A 365 -6.44 16.01 -12.95
CA GLY A 365 -6.72 15.06 -14.02
C GLY A 365 -7.87 14.12 -13.67
N ILE A 366 -7.91 13.58 -12.45
CA ILE A 366 -9.01 12.74 -11.98
C ILE A 366 -10.32 13.53 -11.91
N ASP A 367 -10.31 14.71 -11.27
CA ASP A 367 -11.54 15.50 -11.10
C ASP A 367 -12.16 15.88 -12.44
N ALA A 368 -11.37 16.44 -13.36
CA ALA A 368 -11.87 16.87 -14.66
C ALA A 368 -12.27 15.70 -15.58
N MET A 369 -11.56 14.57 -15.54
CA MET A 369 -11.94 13.42 -16.35
C MET A 369 -13.17 12.70 -15.81
N LEU A 370 -13.44 12.76 -14.51
CA LEU A 370 -14.70 12.29 -13.95
C LEU A 370 -15.87 13.18 -14.37
N GLU A 371 -15.71 14.51 -14.36
CA GLU A 371 -16.72 15.42 -14.94
C GLU A 371 -16.97 15.13 -16.43
N GLY A 372 -15.91 14.78 -17.17
CA GLY A 372 -16.03 14.37 -18.57
C GLY A 372 -16.78 13.06 -18.75
N LEU A 373 -16.48 12.07 -17.91
CA LEU A 373 -17.17 10.79 -17.91
C LEU A 373 -18.66 10.96 -17.56
N GLU A 374 -18.98 11.74 -16.53
CA GLU A 374 -20.35 12.06 -16.10
C GLU A 374 -21.13 12.82 -17.18
N ALA A 375 -20.48 13.73 -17.92
CA ALA A 375 -21.13 14.59 -18.90
C ALA A 375 -21.24 13.98 -20.31
N GLU A 376 -20.26 13.18 -20.72
CA GLU A 376 -20.11 12.73 -22.11
C GLU A 376 -19.98 11.21 -22.27
N ASN A 377 -19.97 10.45 -21.17
CA ASN A 377 -19.72 8.99 -21.17
C ASN A 377 -18.43 8.58 -21.89
N LYS A 378 -17.44 9.47 -21.93
CA LYS A 378 -16.12 9.21 -22.51
C LYS A 378 -15.06 10.07 -21.81
N VAL A 379 -13.80 9.65 -21.92
CA VAL A 379 -12.65 10.32 -21.29
C VAL A 379 -11.49 10.44 -22.26
N ASP A 380 -10.83 11.60 -22.25
CA ASP A 380 -9.61 11.86 -23.01
C ASP A 380 -8.47 12.24 -22.04
N VAL A 381 -7.97 11.25 -21.31
CA VAL A 381 -6.89 11.44 -20.34
C VAL A 381 -5.63 11.97 -21.04
N TYR A 382 -5.31 11.45 -22.22
CA TYR A 382 -4.14 11.86 -22.99
C TYR A 382 -4.22 13.34 -23.37
N GLY A 383 -5.29 13.73 -24.08
CA GLY A 383 -5.49 15.11 -24.53
C GLY A 383 -5.64 16.09 -23.37
N TYR A 384 -6.27 15.67 -22.27
CA TYR A 384 -6.36 16.52 -21.09
C TYR A 384 -5.01 16.71 -20.39
N VAL A 385 -4.16 15.68 -20.26
CA VAL A 385 -2.80 15.84 -19.71
C VAL A 385 -1.92 16.70 -20.63
N VAL A 386 -2.06 16.58 -21.95
CA VAL A 386 -1.46 17.52 -22.91
C VAL A 386 -1.91 18.95 -22.63
N LYS A 387 -3.22 19.18 -22.45
CA LYS A 387 -3.77 20.49 -22.07
C LYS A 387 -3.17 21.00 -20.75
N LEU A 388 -3.09 20.16 -19.72
CA LEU A 388 -2.45 20.50 -18.45
C LEU A 388 -0.99 20.93 -18.64
N ARG A 389 -0.21 20.19 -19.43
CA ARG A 389 1.22 20.51 -19.68
C ARG A 389 1.45 21.74 -20.54
N ARG A 390 0.44 22.16 -21.31
CA ARG A 390 0.42 23.46 -21.99
C ARG A 390 0.18 24.61 -21.00
N GLN A 391 -0.59 24.39 -19.92
CA GLN A 391 -0.86 25.40 -18.88
C GLN A 391 0.19 25.44 -17.77
N ARG A 392 0.83 24.33 -17.42
CA ARG A 392 1.91 24.30 -16.43
C ARG A 392 2.85 23.14 -16.74
N CYS A 393 4.15 23.36 -16.68
CA CYS A 393 5.13 22.33 -17.03
C CYS A 393 4.95 21.05 -16.19
N LEU A 394 5.29 19.89 -16.76
CA LEU A 394 5.40 18.60 -16.04
C LEU A 394 4.15 18.11 -15.28
N MET A 395 2.96 18.70 -15.53
CA MET A 395 1.71 18.22 -14.94
C MET A 395 1.54 16.72 -15.20
N VAL A 396 1.23 15.96 -14.13
CA VAL A 396 1.35 14.50 -14.09
C VAL A 396 2.79 14.08 -14.40
N GLN A 397 3.59 13.89 -13.35
CA GLN A 397 5.05 13.92 -13.45
C GLN A 397 5.67 12.55 -13.78
N VAL A 398 5.03 11.46 -13.36
CA VAL A 398 5.52 10.09 -13.55
C VAL A 398 4.44 9.20 -14.15
N GLU A 399 4.84 8.12 -14.81
CA GLU A 399 3.94 7.17 -15.45
C GLU A 399 2.92 6.57 -14.47
N ALA A 400 3.35 6.18 -13.27
CA ALA A 400 2.45 5.61 -12.27
C ALA A 400 1.29 6.57 -11.91
N GLN A 401 1.52 7.89 -11.92
CA GLN A 401 0.48 8.89 -11.73
C GLN A 401 -0.48 8.96 -12.92
N TYR A 402 0.03 8.84 -14.14
CA TYR A 402 -0.79 8.78 -15.35
C TYR A 402 -1.69 7.54 -15.35
N ILE A 403 -1.14 6.38 -15.01
CA ILE A 403 -1.89 5.13 -14.85
C ILE A 403 -2.93 5.26 -13.72
N LEU A 404 -2.60 5.93 -12.62
CA LEU A 404 -3.53 6.15 -11.51
C LEU A 404 -4.78 6.92 -11.93
N ILE A 405 -4.67 7.90 -12.85
CA ILE A 405 -5.84 8.60 -13.39
C ILE A 405 -6.79 7.60 -14.06
N HIS A 406 -6.25 6.72 -14.91
CA HIS A 406 -7.05 5.67 -15.56
C HIS A 406 -7.64 4.69 -14.55
N GLN A 407 -6.89 4.27 -13.53
CA GLN A 407 -7.37 3.39 -12.47
C GLN A 407 -8.54 4.01 -11.71
N ALA A 408 -8.45 5.29 -11.36
CA ALA A 408 -9.53 6.01 -10.67
C ALA A 408 -10.80 6.10 -11.54
N LEU A 409 -10.64 6.36 -12.84
CA LEU A 409 -11.77 6.39 -13.78
C LEU A 409 -12.42 5.02 -13.96
N VAL A 410 -11.63 3.95 -14.06
CA VAL A 410 -12.14 2.57 -14.12
C VAL A 410 -12.87 2.19 -12.83
N GLU A 411 -12.27 2.49 -11.67
CA GLU A 411 -12.85 2.24 -10.35
C GLU A 411 -14.21 2.94 -10.22
N TYR A 412 -14.29 4.23 -10.57
CA TYR A 412 -15.54 4.98 -10.56
C TYR A 412 -16.56 4.43 -11.57
N ASN A 413 -16.14 4.11 -12.79
CA ASN A 413 -17.04 3.59 -13.82
C ASN A 413 -17.63 2.20 -13.46
N GLN A 414 -16.87 1.35 -12.78
CA GLN A 414 -17.33 0.02 -12.36
C GLN A 414 -18.21 0.07 -11.11
N PHE A 415 -17.86 0.91 -10.14
CA PHE A 415 -18.42 0.84 -8.79
C PHE A 415 -19.27 2.05 -8.40
N GLY A 416 -19.11 3.18 -9.07
CA GLY A 416 -19.87 4.41 -8.81
C GLY A 416 -19.65 4.94 -7.39
N GLU A 417 -20.62 5.73 -6.92
CA GLU A 417 -20.67 6.20 -5.54
C GLU A 417 -21.56 5.27 -4.69
N THR A 418 -20.95 4.64 -3.69
CA THR A 418 -21.60 3.69 -2.77
C THR A 418 -21.59 4.15 -1.32
N GLU A 419 -21.06 5.35 -1.05
CA GLU A 419 -21.05 5.94 0.28
C GLU A 419 -22.39 6.62 0.59
N VAL A 420 -22.90 6.38 1.79
CA VAL A 420 -24.18 6.89 2.27
C VAL A 420 -23.98 7.70 3.54
N SER A 421 -24.57 8.90 3.59
CA SER A 421 -24.64 9.70 4.81
C SER A 421 -25.52 9.02 5.86
N LEU A 422 -25.16 9.09 7.14
CA LEU A 422 -26.02 8.57 8.21
C LEU A 422 -27.42 9.21 8.19
N SER A 423 -27.53 10.49 7.81
CA SER A 423 -28.82 11.17 7.68
C SER A 423 -29.75 10.55 6.63
N GLU A 424 -29.19 9.85 5.64
CA GLU A 424 -29.92 9.23 4.53
C GLU A 424 -30.04 7.71 4.67
N LEU A 425 -29.48 7.15 5.74
CA LEU A 425 -29.39 5.71 5.92
C LEU A 425 -30.79 5.06 5.95
N HIS A 426 -31.74 5.60 6.73
CA HIS A 426 -33.08 5.04 6.83
C HIS A 426 -33.86 5.01 5.49
N PRO A 427 -33.93 6.11 4.71
CA PRO A 427 -34.47 6.09 3.35
C PRO A 427 -33.74 5.11 2.43
N TYR A 428 -32.40 5.11 2.45
CA TYR A 428 -31.56 4.23 1.63
C TYR A 428 -31.89 2.75 1.88
N LEU A 429 -31.93 2.34 3.14
CA LEU A 429 -32.30 0.99 3.58
C LEU A 429 -33.68 0.54 3.10
N SER A 430 -34.64 1.46 3.13
CA SER A 430 -36.02 1.18 2.73
C SER A 430 -36.12 0.92 1.22
N ASN A 431 -35.20 1.47 0.42
CA ASN A 431 -35.15 1.31 -1.02
C ASN A 431 -34.22 0.17 -1.47
N LEU A 432 -33.18 -0.16 -0.70
CA LEU A 432 -32.19 -1.21 -0.98
C LEU A 432 -32.79 -2.59 -1.27
N LYS A 433 -33.95 -2.92 -0.66
CA LYS A 433 -34.65 -4.19 -0.85
C LYS A 433 -35.73 -4.16 -1.92
N LYS A 434 -36.14 -2.98 -2.37
CA LYS A 434 -37.22 -2.86 -3.34
C LYS A 434 -36.72 -3.41 -4.67
N ARG A 435 -37.51 -4.30 -5.27
CA ARG A 435 -37.33 -4.77 -6.64
C ARG A 435 -38.33 -4.04 -7.49
N ASP A 436 -37.85 -3.18 -8.39
CA ASP A 436 -38.69 -2.47 -9.32
C ASP A 436 -37.94 -2.28 -10.65
N PRO A 437 -38.28 -3.03 -11.71
CA PRO A 437 -39.34 -4.06 -11.78
C PRO A 437 -39.00 -5.35 -10.99
N PRO A 438 -39.99 -6.20 -10.63
CA PRO A 438 -39.76 -7.43 -9.84
C PRO A 438 -38.79 -8.44 -10.47
N SER A 439 -38.56 -8.35 -11.78
CA SER A 439 -37.62 -9.18 -12.54
C SER A 439 -36.16 -8.79 -12.37
N GLU A 440 -35.89 -7.57 -11.89
CA GLU A 440 -34.54 -7.06 -11.70
C GLU A 440 -34.03 -7.32 -10.28
N PRO A 441 -32.70 -7.48 -10.11
CA PRO A 441 -32.12 -7.54 -8.79
C PRO A 441 -32.44 -6.24 -8.03
N SER A 442 -32.73 -6.37 -6.73
CA SER A 442 -32.80 -5.21 -5.84
C SER A 442 -31.48 -4.43 -5.87
N PRO A 443 -31.46 -3.14 -5.51
CA PRO A 443 -30.22 -2.37 -5.46
C PRO A 443 -29.13 -3.08 -4.66
N LEU A 444 -29.46 -3.65 -3.49
CA LEU A 444 -28.50 -4.42 -2.68
C LEU A 444 -27.93 -5.64 -3.42
N GLU A 445 -28.77 -6.38 -4.15
CA GLU A 445 -28.35 -7.51 -4.97
C GLU A 445 -27.42 -7.06 -6.10
N ALA A 446 -27.75 -5.94 -6.76
CA ALA A 446 -26.93 -5.36 -7.81
C ALA A 446 -25.58 -4.86 -7.28
N GLU A 447 -25.54 -4.21 -6.11
CA GLU A 447 -24.27 -3.85 -5.43
C GLU A 447 -23.45 -5.09 -5.12
N PHE A 448 -24.06 -6.11 -4.52
CA PHE A 448 -23.36 -7.33 -4.17
C PHE A 448 -22.80 -8.08 -5.40
N GLN A 449 -23.53 -8.11 -6.51
CA GLN A 449 -23.08 -8.70 -7.77
C GLN A 449 -21.89 -7.96 -8.38
N ARG A 450 -21.78 -6.64 -8.15
CA ARG A 450 -20.63 -5.84 -8.58
C ARG A 450 -19.38 -6.04 -7.72
N LEU A 451 -19.50 -6.56 -6.50
CA LEU A 451 -18.35 -6.79 -5.63
C LEU A 451 -17.39 -7.83 -6.25
N PRO A 452 -16.13 -7.47 -6.52
CA PRO A 452 -15.15 -8.41 -7.03
C PRO A 452 -14.87 -9.54 -6.04
N SER A 453 -14.70 -10.76 -6.54
CA SER A 453 -14.39 -11.93 -5.72
C SER A 453 -12.90 -12.10 -5.42
N TYR A 454 -12.03 -11.44 -6.18
CA TYR A 454 -10.56 -11.53 -6.10
C TYR A 454 -10.01 -12.97 -6.08
N ARG A 455 -10.70 -13.93 -6.70
CA ARG A 455 -10.18 -15.30 -6.82
C ARG A 455 -8.84 -15.31 -7.56
N SER A 456 -7.82 -15.94 -6.95
CA SER A 456 -6.46 -16.00 -7.49
C SER A 456 -5.86 -14.62 -7.81
N TRP A 457 -6.27 -13.59 -7.07
CA TRP A 457 -5.82 -12.20 -7.26
C TRP A 457 -4.33 -12.01 -7.00
N ARG A 458 -3.80 -12.68 -5.98
CA ARG A 458 -2.38 -12.65 -5.58
C ARG A 458 -1.91 -14.06 -5.25
N THR A 459 -0.60 -14.23 -5.15
CA THR A 459 0.02 -15.51 -4.82
C THR A 459 -0.38 -15.98 -3.42
N GLN A 460 -0.49 -17.29 -3.26
CA GLN A 460 -0.78 -18.00 -2.01
C GLN A 460 0.17 -19.20 -1.88
N HIS A 461 1.40 -19.07 -2.37
CA HIS A 461 2.34 -20.17 -2.52
C HIS A 461 2.68 -20.78 -1.15
N ILE A 462 2.96 -19.94 -0.14
CA ILE A 462 3.45 -20.39 1.16
C ILE A 462 2.41 -21.26 1.88
N GLY A 463 1.14 -20.84 1.88
CA GLY A 463 0.06 -21.60 2.50
C GLY A 463 -0.32 -22.88 1.75
N ASN A 464 0.08 -23.02 0.48
CA ASN A 464 -0.17 -24.20 -0.35
C ASN A 464 1.02 -25.19 -0.39
N GLN A 465 2.14 -24.90 0.27
CA GLN A 465 3.24 -25.85 0.45
C GLN A 465 2.78 -27.09 1.22
N GLU A 466 3.32 -28.26 0.87
CA GLU A 466 2.84 -29.55 1.39
C GLU A 466 2.86 -29.63 2.92
N GLU A 467 3.91 -29.12 3.54
CA GLU A 467 4.09 -29.03 5.00
C GLU A 467 3.14 -28.06 5.71
N ASN A 468 2.52 -27.13 4.97
CA ASN A 468 1.62 -26.11 5.51
C ASN A 468 0.14 -26.43 5.24
N LYS A 469 -0.16 -27.36 4.32
CA LYS A 469 -1.54 -27.77 4.01
C LYS A 469 -2.30 -28.25 5.24
N SER A 470 -1.66 -29.03 6.11
CA SER A 470 -2.25 -29.51 7.36
C SER A 470 -2.55 -28.39 8.36
N LYS A 471 -1.91 -27.22 8.23
CA LYS A 471 -2.13 -26.05 9.11
C LYS A 471 -3.33 -25.19 8.67
N ASN A 472 -4.01 -25.56 7.58
CA ASN A 472 -5.16 -24.84 7.05
C ASN A 472 -6.47 -25.59 7.37
N ARG A 473 -7.38 -24.96 8.11
CA ARG A 473 -8.71 -25.54 8.38
C ARG A 473 -9.56 -25.65 7.11
N ASN A 474 -9.39 -24.72 6.17
CA ASN A 474 -10.11 -24.67 4.91
C ASN A 474 -9.13 -24.43 3.75
N SER A 475 -9.05 -25.37 2.81
CA SER A 475 -8.14 -25.30 1.66
C SER A 475 -8.45 -24.16 0.67
N LYS A 476 -9.65 -23.59 0.74
CA LYS A 476 -10.06 -22.43 -0.09
C LYS A 476 -9.82 -21.09 0.59
N VAL A 477 -9.48 -21.08 1.87
CA VAL A 477 -9.29 -19.87 2.69
C VAL A 477 -7.85 -19.86 3.21
N ILE A 478 -6.95 -19.46 2.32
CA ILE A 478 -5.51 -19.37 2.57
C ILE A 478 -5.12 -17.88 2.46
N PRO A 479 -4.31 -17.32 3.37
CA PRO A 479 -3.85 -15.94 3.26
C PRO A 479 -3.06 -15.72 1.96
N TYR A 480 -3.13 -14.50 1.40
CA TYR A 480 -2.23 -14.10 0.33
C TYR A 480 -0.81 -13.89 0.87
N ASP A 481 0.20 -14.16 0.05
CA ASP A 481 1.60 -14.08 0.49
C ASP A 481 2.01 -12.65 0.89
N PHE A 482 1.47 -11.63 0.21
CA PHE A 482 1.85 -10.22 0.44
C PHE A 482 1.45 -9.68 1.82
N ASN A 483 0.41 -10.24 2.45
CA ASN A 483 -0.11 -9.76 3.73
C ASN A 483 -0.31 -10.87 4.76
N ARG A 484 0.27 -12.06 4.55
CA ARG A 484 0.24 -13.13 5.56
C ARG A 484 0.97 -12.69 6.83
N VAL A 485 0.53 -13.15 7.99
CA VAL A 485 1.28 -12.96 9.22
C VAL A 485 2.47 -13.92 9.22
N THR A 486 3.68 -13.37 9.26
CA THR A 486 4.92 -14.16 9.36
C THR A 486 5.26 -14.45 10.82
N LEU A 487 5.75 -15.65 11.11
CA LEU A 487 6.29 -16.02 12.42
C LEU A 487 7.81 -16.17 12.32
N LYS A 488 8.55 -15.40 13.12
CA LYS A 488 10.02 -15.44 13.14
C LYS A 488 10.55 -16.49 14.11
N HIS A 489 11.67 -17.12 13.74
CA HIS A 489 12.48 -17.95 14.64
C HIS A 489 13.39 -17.04 15.50
N GLU A 490 13.66 -17.43 16.74
CA GLU A 490 14.16 -16.53 17.81
C GLU A 490 15.47 -15.73 17.57
N LEU A 491 16.35 -16.08 16.64
CA LEU A 491 17.72 -15.54 16.60
C LEU A 491 17.82 -14.04 16.28
N GLU A 492 16.76 -13.41 15.80
CA GLU A 492 16.73 -11.96 15.50
C GLU A 492 16.20 -11.10 16.64
N THR A 493 15.45 -11.67 17.59
CA THR A 493 14.83 -10.89 18.67
C THR A 493 15.84 -10.34 19.70
N SER A 494 17.09 -10.81 19.68
CA SER A 494 18.17 -10.36 20.55
C SER A 494 18.97 -9.17 20.00
N LYS A 495 18.75 -8.75 18.75
CA LYS A 495 19.35 -7.54 18.16
C LYS A 495 18.38 -6.34 18.08
N GLU A 496 17.30 -6.34 18.85
CA GLU A 496 16.47 -5.13 19.05
C GLU A 496 17.10 -4.12 20.03
N SER A 497 18.42 -3.88 19.91
CA SER A 497 19.08 -2.69 20.45
C SER A 497 19.42 -1.78 19.28
N GLU A 498 18.73 -0.63 19.22
CA GLU A 498 19.16 0.62 18.59
C GLU A 498 20.06 0.49 17.36
N HIS A 499 19.48 0.17 16.20
CA HIS A 499 19.95 0.77 14.96
C HIS A 499 18.81 0.91 13.96
N ASP A 500 18.38 2.16 13.81
CA ASP A 500 17.52 2.64 12.75
C ASP A 500 18.33 2.72 11.45
N SER A 501 17.99 1.89 10.48
CA SER A 501 18.31 2.15 9.08
C SER A 501 17.11 1.78 8.22
N ASP A 502 16.63 2.77 7.47
CA ASP A 502 15.57 2.66 6.48
C ASP A 502 15.97 1.65 5.40
N GLU A 503 15.25 0.54 5.31
CA GLU A 503 15.25 -0.30 4.11
C GLU A 503 13.89 -0.20 3.42
N SER A 504 13.81 0.77 2.52
CA SER A 504 13.13 0.60 1.25
C SER A 504 14.15 0.07 0.25
N SER A 505 14.20 -1.24 0.05
CA SER A 505 14.89 -1.85 -1.08
C SER A 505 14.22 -3.17 -1.41
N ASP A 506 13.78 -3.28 -2.66
CA ASP A 506 13.46 -4.53 -3.33
C ASP A 506 14.77 -5.36 -3.47
N ASP A 507 15.27 -5.91 -2.38
CA ASP A 507 16.36 -6.88 -2.42
C ASP A 507 15.81 -8.29 -2.20
N ASP A 508 15.69 -9.01 -3.32
CA ASP A 508 15.69 -10.47 -3.42
C ASP A 508 17.04 -11.02 -2.88
N SER A 509 17.29 -10.84 -1.59
CA SER A 509 18.34 -11.55 -0.88
C SER A 509 17.81 -12.94 -0.53
N ASP A 510 18.25 -13.94 -1.30
CA ASP A 510 18.10 -15.40 -1.10
C ASP A 510 18.71 -15.91 0.22
N SER A 511 18.52 -15.22 1.34
CA SER A 511 18.61 -15.84 2.66
C SER A 511 17.24 -16.44 2.95
N GLU A 512 17.09 -17.75 2.80
CA GLU A 512 15.93 -18.50 3.30
C GLU A 512 15.83 -18.36 4.83
N GLU A 513 15.35 -17.21 5.32
CA GLU A 513 14.84 -17.08 6.67
C GLU A 513 13.65 -18.03 6.77
N THR A 514 13.81 -19.13 7.51
CA THR A 514 12.77 -20.14 7.72
C THR A 514 11.63 -19.56 8.55
N THR A 515 10.76 -18.75 7.92
CA THR A 515 9.58 -18.17 8.57
C THR A 515 8.51 -19.24 8.73
N ARG A 516 8.02 -19.45 9.96
CA ARG A 516 6.92 -20.40 10.20
C ARG A 516 5.62 -19.83 9.65
N TYR A 517 4.80 -20.71 9.11
CA TYR A 517 3.49 -20.38 8.56
C TYR A 517 2.38 -20.52 9.61
N ILE A 518 1.47 -19.54 9.59
CA ILE A 518 0.17 -19.59 10.26
C ILE A 518 -0.89 -19.02 9.31
N ASN A 519 -2.09 -19.60 9.30
CA ASN A 519 -3.18 -19.12 8.47
C ASN A 519 -3.82 -17.87 9.12
N ALA A 520 -3.21 -16.73 8.85
CA ALA A 520 -3.65 -15.41 9.29
C ALA A 520 -3.20 -14.32 8.31
N SER A 521 -4.01 -13.27 8.16
CA SER A 521 -3.76 -12.13 7.28
C SER A 521 -3.80 -10.82 8.05
N PHE A 522 -2.93 -9.88 7.70
CA PHE A 522 -3.13 -8.48 8.08
C PHE A 522 -4.25 -7.87 7.23
N VAL A 523 -5.19 -7.21 7.92
CA VAL A 523 -6.36 -6.56 7.32
C VAL A 523 -6.39 -5.11 7.80
N MET A 524 -6.68 -4.18 6.90
CA MET A 524 -6.63 -2.75 7.19
C MET A 524 -7.73 -2.34 8.20
N SER A 525 -7.34 -1.52 9.19
CA SER A 525 -8.28 -0.80 10.06
C SER A 525 -8.78 0.48 9.39
N TYR A 526 -9.78 1.12 9.97
CA TYR A 526 -10.22 2.45 9.54
C TYR A 526 -9.10 3.48 9.68
N TRP A 527 -8.37 3.51 10.79
CA TRP A 527 -7.25 4.43 11.02
C TRP A 527 -5.93 3.86 10.48
N LYS A 528 -5.40 4.41 9.39
CA LYS A 528 -4.13 3.94 8.80
C LYS A 528 -2.93 4.58 9.53
N PRO A 529 -1.78 3.86 9.65
CA PRO A 529 -1.45 2.54 9.10
C PRO A 529 -1.84 1.36 10.03
N GLU A 530 -2.80 1.52 10.92
CA GLU A 530 -3.19 0.44 11.83
C GLU A 530 -3.81 -0.73 11.06
N VAL A 531 -3.49 -1.94 11.52
CA VAL A 531 -4.01 -3.19 10.97
C VAL A 531 -4.58 -4.07 12.07
N MET A 532 -5.42 -5.00 11.66
CA MET A 532 -5.94 -6.10 12.47
C MET A 532 -5.39 -7.43 11.94
N ILE A 533 -5.42 -8.47 12.76
CA ILE A 533 -5.17 -9.84 12.30
C ILE A 533 -6.51 -10.55 12.11
N ALA A 534 -6.78 -11.02 10.90
CA ALA A 534 -7.85 -11.97 10.60
C ALA A 534 -7.25 -13.37 10.51
N ALA A 535 -7.58 -14.26 11.45
CA ALA A 535 -7.01 -15.60 11.56
C ALA A 535 -8.09 -16.68 11.59
N GLN A 536 -7.75 -17.90 11.18
CA GLN A 536 -8.61 -19.06 11.42
C GLN A 536 -8.60 -19.47 12.91
N GLY A 537 -9.64 -20.19 13.34
CA GLY A 537 -9.69 -20.82 14.65
C GLY A 537 -8.59 -21.88 14.74
N PRO A 538 -7.71 -21.82 15.77
CA PRO A 538 -6.54 -22.70 15.84
C PRO A 538 -6.93 -24.17 15.76
N LEU A 539 -6.18 -24.94 14.98
CA LEU A 539 -6.14 -26.40 15.01
C LEU A 539 -5.29 -26.85 16.20
N LYS A 540 -5.47 -28.08 16.68
CA LYS A 540 -4.74 -28.61 17.85
C LYS A 540 -3.23 -28.49 17.67
N GLU A 541 -2.75 -28.81 16.48
CA GLU A 541 -1.36 -28.73 16.03
C GLU A 541 -0.83 -27.30 15.88
N THR A 542 -1.71 -26.29 15.76
CA THR A 542 -1.35 -24.88 15.57
C THR A 542 -1.56 -23.99 16.80
N ILE A 543 -2.01 -24.54 17.94
CA ILE A 543 -2.23 -23.74 19.17
C ILE A 543 -0.96 -23.00 19.60
N GLY A 544 0.20 -23.66 19.49
CA GLY A 544 1.49 -23.04 19.81
C GLY A 544 1.85 -21.89 18.87
N ASP A 545 1.68 -22.09 17.55
CA ASP A 545 1.90 -21.04 16.55
C ASP A 545 0.95 -19.84 16.78
N PHE A 546 -0.29 -20.09 17.21
CA PHE A 546 -1.29 -19.07 17.51
C PHE A 546 -0.87 -18.18 18.70
N TRP A 547 -0.44 -18.77 19.81
CA TRP A 547 0.06 -18.01 20.95
C TRP A 547 1.39 -17.29 20.65
N GLN A 548 2.25 -17.90 19.84
CA GLN A 548 3.47 -17.26 19.36
C GLN A 548 3.16 -16.03 18.50
N MET A 549 2.16 -16.11 17.61
CA MET A 549 1.68 -14.97 16.83
C MET A 549 1.18 -13.82 17.72
N ILE A 550 0.30 -14.13 18.70
CA ILE A 550 -0.24 -13.17 19.66
C ILE A 550 0.87 -12.48 20.45
N PHE A 551 1.89 -13.24 20.85
CA PHE A 551 3.04 -12.71 21.55
C PHE A 551 3.88 -11.81 20.63
N GLN A 552 4.35 -12.31 19.49
CA GLN A 552 5.24 -11.58 18.57
C GLN A 552 4.60 -10.28 18.05
N ARG A 553 3.30 -10.31 17.73
CA ARG A 553 2.55 -9.15 17.21
C ARG A 553 1.96 -8.24 18.27
N LYS A 554 2.27 -8.48 19.55
CA LYS A 554 1.78 -7.68 20.68
C LYS A 554 0.25 -7.53 20.74
N VAL A 555 -0.48 -8.59 20.39
CA VAL A 555 -1.95 -8.61 20.46
C VAL A 555 -2.39 -8.35 21.89
N LYS A 556 -3.36 -7.45 22.04
CA LYS A 556 -3.96 -7.03 23.32
C LYS A 556 -5.36 -7.63 23.51
N VAL A 557 -6.11 -7.73 22.42
CA VAL A 557 -7.48 -8.24 22.38
C VAL A 557 -7.62 -9.31 21.31
N ILE A 558 -8.22 -10.43 21.68
CA ILE A 558 -8.63 -11.53 20.81
C ILE A 558 -10.15 -11.54 20.75
N VAL A 559 -10.72 -11.60 19.56
CA VAL A 559 -12.16 -11.79 19.33
C VAL A 559 -12.37 -13.16 18.71
N MET A 560 -13.11 -14.01 19.40
CA MET A 560 -13.51 -15.36 18.98
C MET A 560 -14.99 -15.34 18.62
N LEU A 561 -15.30 -15.61 17.34
CA LEU A 561 -16.65 -15.52 16.78
C LEU A 561 -17.26 -16.90 16.45
N SER A 562 -16.74 -17.95 17.08
CA SER A 562 -17.24 -19.31 16.92
C SER A 562 -17.33 -20.01 18.27
N GLU A 563 -18.15 -21.05 18.34
CA GLU A 563 -18.03 -22.05 19.40
C GLU A 563 -16.83 -22.97 19.14
N LEU A 564 -16.51 -23.85 20.10
CA LEU A 564 -15.50 -24.89 19.90
C LEU A 564 -15.99 -25.94 18.89
N LYS A 565 -17.29 -26.28 18.97
CA LYS A 565 -17.94 -27.25 18.10
C LYS A 565 -19.33 -26.76 17.72
N ASN A 566 -19.76 -27.08 16.50
CA ASN A 566 -21.12 -26.92 16.03
C ASN A 566 -21.63 -28.29 15.54
N GLY A 567 -22.47 -28.94 16.34
CA GLY A 567 -22.78 -30.36 16.17
C GLY A 567 -21.52 -31.23 16.27
N ASP A 568 -21.29 -32.07 15.28
CA ASP A 568 -20.11 -32.95 15.19
C ASP A 568 -18.86 -32.24 14.61
N GLN A 569 -19.02 -31.05 14.06
CA GLN A 569 -17.93 -30.31 13.42
C GLN A 569 -17.12 -29.50 14.46
N GLU A 570 -15.80 -29.71 14.51
CA GLU A 570 -14.90 -28.86 15.29
C GLU A 570 -14.61 -27.56 14.54
N ASP A 571 -15.04 -26.44 15.12
CA ASP A 571 -14.85 -25.11 14.55
C ASP A 571 -13.57 -24.45 15.07
N CYS A 572 -13.20 -24.72 16.33
CA CYS A 572 -12.00 -24.18 16.95
C CYS A 572 -11.48 -25.16 18.01
N ALA A 573 -10.16 -25.43 17.99
CA ALA A 573 -9.54 -26.13 19.12
C ALA A 573 -9.51 -25.20 20.33
N GLN A 574 -9.75 -25.74 21.52
CA GLN A 574 -9.64 -24.96 22.74
C GLN A 574 -8.17 -24.64 23.00
N TYR A 575 -7.82 -23.35 22.99
CA TYR A 575 -6.44 -22.86 23.14
C TYR A 575 -6.17 -22.27 24.53
N TRP A 576 -7.03 -22.55 25.50
CA TRP A 576 -6.91 -22.14 26.90
C TRP A 576 -7.30 -23.29 27.83
N GLU A 577 -6.79 -23.30 29.05
CA GLU A 577 -7.15 -24.29 30.07
C GLU A 577 -7.21 -23.66 31.47
N ASP A 578 -7.79 -24.39 32.41
CA ASP A 578 -7.81 -24.01 33.82
C ASP A 578 -6.41 -24.22 34.42
N GLY A 579 -5.67 -23.12 34.52
CA GLY A 579 -4.31 -23.10 35.05
C GLY A 579 -3.30 -22.50 34.08
N LYS A 580 -2.06 -22.96 34.23
CA LYS A 580 -0.90 -22.40 33.58
C LYS A 580 -0.39 -23.36 32.51
N GLN A 581 -0.46 -22.94 31.25
CA GLN A 581 -0.03 -23.74 30.11
C GLN A 581 1.19 -23.16 29.42
N THR A 582 2.05 -24.01 28.88
CA THR A 582 3.26 -23.59 28.17
C THR A 582 3.20 -24.10 26.74
N TYR A 583 3.24 -23.18 25.78
CA TYR A 583 3.24 -23.48 24.35
C TYR A 583 4.54 -22.97 23.74
N GLY A 584 5.49 -23.87 23.53
CA GLY A 584 6.86 -23.49 23.19
C GLY A 584 7.45 -22.63 24.30
N GLU A 585 7.72 -21.36 24.02
CA GLU A 585 8.30 -20.40 24.97
C GLU A 585 7.29 -19.41 25.56
N VAL A 586 6.05 -19.48 25.10
CA VAL A 586 4.96 -18.62 25.59
C VAL A 586 4.17 -19.39 26.63
N GLU A 587 4.22 -18.86 27.84
CA GLU A 587 3.46 -19.33 28.97
C GLU A 587 2.17 -18.51 29.07
N VAL A 588 1.04 -19.21 29.12
CA VAL A 588 -0.31 -18.65 29.09
C VAL A 588 -1.01 -19.02 30.38
N HIS A 589 -1.46 -18.03 31.14
CA HIS A 589 -2.20 -18.23 32.37
C HIS A 589 -3.53 -17.49 32.31
N MET A 590 -4.64 -18.21 32.31
CA MET A 590 -5.97 -17.61 32.43
C MET A 590 -6.19 -17.14 33.87
N LYS A 591 -6.38 -15.84 34.06
CA LYS A 591 -6.54 -15.20 35.37
C LYS A 591 -8.00 -15.05 35.76
N ASP A 592 -8.81 -14.55 34.83
CA ASP A 592 -10.21 -14.23 35.08
C ASP A 592 -11.09 -14.71 33.93
N THR A 593 -12.34 -15.05 34.26
CA THR A 593 -13.40 -15.34 33.30
C THR A 593 -14.71 -14.70 33.77
N ASN A 594 -15.23 -13.78 32.95
CA ASN A 594 -16.49 -13.10 33.18
C ASN A 594 -17.48 -13.52 32.08
N LYS A 595 -18.59 -14.14 32.46
CA LYS A 595 -19.62 -14.60 31.52
C LYS A 595 -20.78 -13.60 31.50
N SER A 596 -21.14 -13.13 30.31
CA SER A 596 -22.39 -12.43 30.01
C SER A 596 -23.38 -13.39 29.34
N SER A 597 -24.61 -12.96 29.10
CA SER A 597 -25.59 -13.69 28.29
C SER A 597 -25.13 -13.88 26.84
N ALA A 598 -24.47 -12.88 26.25
CA ALA A 598 -24.11 -12.88 24.83
C ALA A 598 -22.63 -13.22 24.55
N TYR A 599 -21.72 -12.93 25.48
CA TYR A 599 -20.29 -13.21 25.29
C TYR A 599 -19.58 -13.56 26.59
N THR A 600 -18.47 -14.30 26.48
CA THR A 600 -17.55 -14.56 27.59
C THR A 600 -16.26 -13.74 27.42
N LEU A 601 -15.86 -13.02 28.46
CA LEU A 601 -14.58 -12.32 28.55
C LEU A 601 -13.59 -13.12 29.39
N ARG A 602 -12.43 -13.45 28.83
CA ARG A 602 -11.31 -14.08 29.55
C ARG A 602 -10.10 -13.15 29.59
N ALA A 603 -9.42 -13.09 30.72
CA ALA A 603 -8.15 -12.36 30.85
C ALA A 603 -7.00 -13.37 30.99
N PHE A 604 -6.00 -13.21 30.13
CA PHE A 604 -4.79 -14.03 30.09
C PHE A 604 -3.59 -13.21 30.50
N GLU A 605 -2.68 -13.81 31.27
CA GLU A 605 -1.34 -13.32 31.50
C GLU A 605 -0.37 -14.16 30.67
N LEU A 606 0.32 -13.51 29.73
CA LEU A 606 1.36 -14.12 28.91
C LEU A 606 2.73 -13.82 29.50
N ARG A 607 3.58 -14.83 29.63
CA ARG A 607 5.00 -14.70 29.98
C ARG A 607 5.85 -15.38 28.94
N HIS A 608 7.01 -14.81 28.64
CA HIS A 608 8.00 -15.44 27.76
C HIS A 608 9.13 -15.99 28.61
N SER A 609 9.65 -17.17 28.29
CA SER A 609 10.79 -17.79 29.00
C SER A 609 11.98 -16.82 29.20
N LYS A 610 12.22 -15.95 28.21
CA LYS A 610 13.33 -14.98 28.16
C LYS A 610 12.99 -13.53 28.54
N ARG A 611 11.72 -13.16 28.75
CA ARG A 611 11.33 -11.77 29.11
C ARG A 611 10.64 -11.74 30.47
N LYS A 612 11.02 -10.77 31.31
CA LYS A 612 10.51 -10.66 32.68
C LYS A 612 9.09 -10.08 32.76
N ASP A 613 8.69 -9.22 31.82
CA ASP A 613 7.44 -8.49 31.94
C ASP A 613 6.23 -9.31 31.43
N PRO A 614 5.26 -9.63 32.30
CA PRO A 614 4.03 -10.28 31.89
C PRO A 614 3.16 -9.32 31.06
N ARG A 615 2.44 -9.88 30.09
CA ARG A 615 1.49 -9.13 29.26
C ARG A 615 0.07 -9.64 29.43
N THR A 616 -0.85 -8.74 29.77
CA THR A 616 -2.27 -9.08 29.81
C THR A 616 -2.90 -9.04 28.42
N VAL A 617 -3.57 -10.13 28.02
CA VAL A 617 -4.36 -10.26 26.79
C VAL A 617 -5.80 -10.61 27.14
N TYR A 618 -6.76 -9.96 26.49
CA TYR A 618 -8.18 -10.21 26.71
C TYR A 618 -8.77 -11.00 25.55
N GLN A 619 -9.59 -12.01 25.81
CA GLN A 619 -10.35 -12.71 24.79
C GLN A 619 -11.85 -12.45 25.01
N TYR A 620 -12.52 -12.00 23.96
CA TYR A 620 -13.97 -11.91 23.88
C TYR A 620 -14.47 -13.06 23.00
N GLN A 621 -15.26 -13.97 23.56
CA GLN A 621 -15.93 -15.03 22.82
C GLN A 621 -17.41 -14.70 22.69
N PHE A 622 -17.86 -14.38 21.47
CA PHE A 622 -19.26 -14.12 21.18
C PHE A 622 -19.98 -15.43 20.90
N HIS A 623 -21.08 -15.69 21.61
CA HIS A 623 -21.78 -16.97 21.58
C HIS A 623 -22.93 -16.98 20.57
N HIS A 624 -23.34 -18.18 20.17
CA HIS A 624 -24.57 -18.42 19.39
C HIS A 624 -24.66 -17.66 18.04
N TRP A 625 -23.52 -17.44 17.37
CA TRP A 625 -23.50 -16.83 16.05
C TRP A 625 -23.15 -17.83 14.93
N ASN A 626 -24.18 -18.24 14.20
CA ASN A 626 -24.02 -19.01 12.96
C ASN A 626 -23.53 -18.10 11.81
N ALA A 627 -22.53 -18.54 11.05
CA ALA A 627 -21.96 -17.78 9.93
C ALA A 627 -22.95 -17.48 8.79
N GLU A 628 -23.95 -18.34 8.62
CA GLU A 628 -24.96 -18.22 7.58
C GLU A 628 -26.09 -17.26 7.97
N GLU A 629 -26.18 -16.87 9.24
CA GLU A 629 -27.26 -16.07 9.80
C GLU A 629 -26.73 -14.79 10.45
N LEU A 630 -27.65 -13.85 10.69
CA LEU A 630 -27.39 -12.71 11.56
C LEU A 630 -27.25 -13.18 13.01
N PRO A 631 -26.44 -12.50 13.85
CA PRO A 631 -26.50 -12.72 15.29
C PRO A 631 -27.94 -12.59 15.79
N ALA A 632 -28.39 -13.52 16.64
CA ALA A 632 -29.73 -13.45 17.22
C ALA A 632 -29.98 -12.13 17.98
N GLU A 633 -28.92 -11.60 18.61
CA GLU A 633 -28.94 -10.32 19.33
C GLU A 633 -27.85 -9.38 18.80
N PRO A 634 -28.09 -8.66 17.68
CA PRO A 634 -27.07 -7.82 17.08
C PRO A 634 -26.60 -6.65 17.97
N LYS A 635 -27.48 -6.18 18.86
CA LYS A 635 -27.17 -5.12 19.84
C LYS A 635 -26.04 -5.53 20.79
N GLU A 636 -26.01 -6.78 21.21
CA GLU A 636 -24.97 -7.30 22.10
C GLU A 636 -23.61 -7.36 21.40
N LEU A 637 -23.59 -7.65 20.10
CA LEU A 637 -22.36 -7.60 19.31
C LEU A 637 -21.80 -6.18 19.25
N ILE A 638 -22.66 -5.18 19.04
CA ILE A 638 -22.29 -3.76 19.03
C ILE A 638 -21.77 -3.32 20.42
N LEU A 639 -22.43 -3.71 21.50
CA LEU A 639 -21.98 -3.44 22.87
C LEU A 639 -20.63 -4.09 23.16
N MET A 640 -20.41 -5.32 22.69
CA MET A 640 -19.11 -5.99 22.79
C MET A 640 -18.02 -5.20 22.05
N ILE A 641 -18.30 -4.71 20.85
CA ILE A 641 -17.38 -3.86 20.08
C ILE A 641 -17.05 -2.55 20.84
N GLN A 642 -18.04 -1.89 21.43
CA GLN A 642 -17.79 -0.69 22.23
C GLN A 642 -16.92 -0.98 23.46
N ASN A 643 -17.19 -2.09 24.16
CA ASN A 643 -16.43 -2.49 25.34
C ASN A 643 -14.98 -2.88 25.03
N LEU A 644 -14.74 -3.60 23.93
CA LEU A 644 -13.38 -3.99 23.55
C LEU A 644 -12.55 -2.79 23.07
N LYS A 645 -13.16 -1.80 22.40
CA LYS A 645 -12.47 -0.56 21.99
C LYS A 645 -11.84 0.15 23.19
N GLN A 646 -12.49 0.14 24.36
CA GLN A 646 -11.96 0.74 25.60
C GLN A 646 -10.69 0.04 26.14
N LYS A 647 -10.46 -1.22 25.76
CA LYS A 647 -9.26 -2.00 26.15
C LYS A 647 -8.11 -1.88 25.15
N LEU A 648 -8.36 -1.30 23.97
CA LEU A 648 -7.32 -1.00 23.01
C LEU A 648 -6.53 0.24 23.47
N PRO A 649 -5.23 0.36 23.13
CA PRO A 649 -4.43 1.53 23.47
C PRO A 649 -5.08 2.83 22.97
N LYS A 650 -5.04 3.89 23.78
CA LYS A 650 -5.49 5.21 23.33
C LYS A 650 -4.57 5.73 22.21
N LYS A 651 -5.19 6.29 21.18
CA LYS A 651 -4.56 6.80 19.96
C LYS A 651 -3.75 8.06 20.28
N ASN A 652 -2.45 7.93 20.53
CA ASN A 652 -1.54 9.09 20.53
C ASN A 652 -0.77 9.13 19.21
N SER A 653 -0.83 10.28 18.56
CA SER A 653 -0.16 10.60 17.29
C SER A 653 1.37 10.54 17.40
N MET A 654 2.01 10.26 16.26
CA MET A 654 3.45 10.46 15.95
C MET A 654 4.47 9.37 16.34
N GLU A 655 4.14 8.08 16.29
CA GLU A 655 5.20 7.08 16.08
C GLU A 655 5.16 6.58 14.63
N GLY A 656 6.19 7.01 13.88
CA GLY A 656 6.36 6.74 12.46
C GLY A 656 6.56 5.25 12.13
N ASN A 657 6.08 4.90 10.94
CA ASN A 657 6.59 3.90 9.98
C ASN A 657 7.03 2.50 10.43
N LYS A 658 6.76 2.03 11.66
CA LYS A 658 7.00 0.62 12.04
C LYS A 658 5.79 -0.24 11.68
N TYR A 659 5.64 -0.53 10.39
CA TYR A 659 4.60 -1.42 9.86
C TYR A 659 4.61 -2.79 10.57
N HIS A 660 3.43 -3.25 10.98
CA HIS A 660 3.13 -4.61 11.47
C HIS A 660 3.81 -5.12 12.76
N ARG A 661 4.54 -4.30 13.52
CA ARG A 661 5.15 -4.76 14.80
C ARG A 661 4.14 -4.92 15.94
N ASN A 662 3.20 -3.99 16.06
CA ASN A 662 2.18 -4.02 17.11
C ASN A 662 0.79 -4.06 16.45
N VAL A 663 0.07 -5.16 16.61
CA VAL A 663 -1.29 -5.33 16.12
C VAL A 663 -2.18 -5.65 17.32
N PRO A 664 -2.88 -4.65 17.89
CA PRO A 664 -3.54 -4.81 19.17
C PRO A 664 -4.78 -5.71 19.12
N LEU A 665 -5.35 -5.95 17.93
CA LEU A 665 -6.60 -6.67 17.72
C LEU A 665 -6.41 -7.87 16.77
N LEU A 666 -6.76 -9.06 17.26
CA LEU A 666 -6.88 -10.29 16.48
C LEU A 666 -8.33 -10.76 16.50
N ILE A 667 -8.86 -11.12 15.35
CA ILE A 667 -10.23 -11.61 15.17
C ILE A 667 -10.14 -12.97 14.47
N HIS A 668 -10.81 -13.97 15.04
CA HIS A 668 -10.92 -15.29 14.43
C HIS A 668 -12.33 -15.86 14.54
N CYS A 669 -12.66 -16.66 13.53
CA CYS A 669 -13.78 -17.59 13.51
C CYS A 669 -13.24 -18.90 12.92
N ARG A 670 -14.09 -19.86 12.55
CA ARG A 670 -13.65 -21.15 12.00
C ARG A 670 -12.58 -21.01 10.91
N ASP A 671 -12.88 -20.36 9.79
CA ASP A 671 -11.95 -20.17 8.67
C ASP A 671 -11.24 -18.80 8.69
N GLY A 672 -11.62 -17.92 9.61
CA GLY A 672 -11.06 -16.59 9.72
C GLY A 672 -11.53 -15.62 8.65
N SER A 673 -12.62 -15.92 7.95
CA SER A 673 -13.13 -15.07 6.87
C SER A 673 -14.63 -14.77 6.95
N GLN A 674 -15.48 -15.74 7.32
CA GLN A 674 -16.93 -15.54 7.32
C GLN A 674 -17.40 -14.53 8.38
N GLN A 675 -17.54 -14.95 9.64
CA GLN A 675 -17.89 -14.02 10.73
C GLN A 675 -16.80 -12.97 10.96
N THR A 676 -15.53 -13.35 10.79
CA THR A 676 -14.40 -12.42 10.87
C THR A 676 -14.55 -11.28 9.88
N GLY A 677 -14.96 -11.53 8.64
CA GLY A 677 -15.19 -10.49 7.64
C GLY A 677 -16.31 -9.53 8.02
N ILE A 678 -17.42 -10.06 8.54
CA ILE A 678 -18.54 -9.24 9.03
C ILE A 678 -18.08 -8.35 10.18
N PHE A 679 -17.35 -8.91 11.15
CA PHE A 679 -16.85 -8.18 12.30
C PHE A 679 -15.85 -7.09 11.91
N CYS A 680 -14.89 -7.40 11.03
CA CYS A 680 -13.95 -6.41 10.49
C CYS A 680 -14.68 -5.28 9.76
N ALA A 681 -15.69 -5.60 8.95
CA ALA A 681 -16.50 -4.60 8.25
C ALA A 681 -17.21 -3.68 9.23
N LEU A 682 -17.89 -4.25 10.24
CA LEU A 682 -18.57 -3.47 11.27
C LEU A 682 -17.62 -2.57 12.02
N LEU A 683 -16.44 -3.05 12.43
CA LEU A 683 -15.48 -2.22 13.16
C LEU A 683 -15.08 -0.99 12.34
N ASN A 684 -14.77 -1.18 11.04
CA ASN A 684 -14.39 -0.10 10.15
C ASN A 684 -15.55 0.89 9.90
N LEU A 685 -16.77 0.37 9.69
CA LEU A 685 -17.96 1.18 9.40
C LEU A 685 -18.45 1.95 10.63
N LEU A 686 -18.30 1.39 11.83
CA LEU A 686 -18.63 2.09 13.07
C LEU A 686 -17.66 3.24 13.33
N GLU A 687 -16.36 3.07 13.08
CA GLU A 687 -15.39 4.17 13.19
C GLU A 687 -15.65 5.26 12.13
N SER A 688 -16.02 4.90 10.90
CA SER A 688 -16.38 5.89 9.86
C SER A 688 -17.68 6.62 10.19
N ALA A 689 -18.68 5.91 10.72
CA ALA A 689 -19.93 6.51 11.18
C ALA A 689 -19.68 7.52 12.32
N GLU A 690 -18.84 7.17 13.30
CA GLU A 690 -18.48 8.05 14.42
C GLU A 690 -17.64 9.27 13.99
N THR A 691 -16.73 9.09 13.03
CA THR A 691 -15.76 10.12 12.64
C THR A 691 -16.27 11.03 11.52
N GLU A 692 -16.87 10.45 10.49
CA GLU A 692 -17.25 11.13 9.25
C GLU A 692 -18.77 11.26 9.06
N GLU A 693 -19.58 10.61 9.90
CA GLU A 693 -21.06 10.54 9.75
C GLU A 693 -21.51 9.91 8.42
N VAL A 694 -20.71 8.96 7.94
CA VAL A 694 -20.94 8.25 6.66
C VAL A 694 -20.55 6.79 6.77
N ILE A 695 -21.12 5.98 5.89
CA ILE A 695 -20.78 4.57 5.74
C ILE A 695 -20.61 4.20 4.27
N ASP A 696 -19.63 3.35 3.97
CA ASP A 696 -19.45 2.77 2.62
C ASP A 696 -19.24 1.27 2.76
N VAL A 697 -20.36 0.54 2.81
CA VAL A 697 -20.35 -0.91 3.01
C VAL A 697 -19.67 -1.60 1.83
N PHE A 698 -19.94 -1.13 0.61
CA PHE A 698 -19.38 -1.72 -0.61
C PHE A 698 -17.86 -1.63 -0.62
N GLN A 699 -17.28 -0.43 -0.43
CA GLN A 699 -15.82 -0.26 -0.47
C GLN A 699 -15.14 -0.93 0.71
N THR A 700 -15.77 -0.94 1.89
CA THR A 700 -15.27 -1.70 3.04
C THR A 700 -15.18 -3.19 2.73
N VAL A 701 -16.26 -3.80 2.22
CA VAL A 701 -16.27 -5.23 1.87
C VAL A 701 -15.31 -5.55 0.72
N LYS A 702 -15.24 -4.69 -0.30
CA LYS A 702 -14.29 -4.81 -1.42
C LYS A 702 -12.84 -4.84 -0.91
N SER A 703 -12.48 -3.93 0.00
CA SER A 703 -11.16 -3.88 0.62
C SER A 703 -10.84 -5.16 1.42
N LEU A 704 -11.80 -5.66 2.20
CA LEU A 704 -11.64 -6.91 2.94
C LEU A 704 -11.44 -8.12 2.02
N ARG A 705 -12.20 -8.24 0.93
CA ARG A 705 -12.05 -9.31 -0.06
C ARG A 705 -10.72 -9.25 -0.81
N LYS A 706 -10.19 -8.04 -1.04
CA LYS A 706 -8.86 -7.83 -1.62
C LYS A 706 -7.75 -8.29 -0.67
N ALA A 707 -7.96 -8.19 0.65
CA ALA A 707 -7.00 -8.56 1.69
C ALA A 707 -7.03 -10.05 2.07
N ARG A 708 -8.19 -10.70 2.10
CA ARG A 708 -8.30 -12.12 2.49
C ARG A 708 -9.42 -12.84 1.72
N PRO A 709 -9.17 -14.05 1.17
CA PRO A 709 -10.22 -14.83 0.52
C PRO A 709 -11.37 -15.18 1.47
N GLY A 710 -12.60 -15.18 0.94
CA GLY A 710 -13.79 -15.62 1.67
C GLY A 710 -14.40 -14.57 2.63
N MET A 711 -13.92 -13.33 2.62
CA MET A 711 -14.49 -12.26 3.46
C MET A 711 -15.89 -11.87 2.94
N VAL A 712 -16.89 -11.92 3.84
CA VAL A 712 -18.30 -11.56 3.56
C VAL A 712 -18.81 -12.23 2.27
N PRO A 713 -18.92 -13.58 2.26
CA PRO A 713 -19.12 -14.33 1.01
C PRO A 713 -20.54 -14.30 0.46
N THR A 714 -21.57 -13.98 1.26
CA THR A 714 -22.98 -14.03 0.85
C THR A 714 -23.66 -12.66 0.84
N LEU A 715 -24.76 -12.57 0.08
CA LEU A 715 -25.65 -11.42 0.08
C LEU A 715 -26.22 -11.17 1.49
N ASP A 716 -26.62 -12.24 2.19
CA ASP A 716 -27.19 -12.15 3.55
C ASP A 716 -26.19 -11.58 4.55
N ASN A 717 -24.89 -11.88 4.41
CA ASN A 717 -23.87 -11.25 5.25
C ASN A 717 -23.75 -9.73 4.98
N THR A 718 -23.80 -9.32 3.71
CA THR A 718 -23.77 -7.89 3.34
C THR A 718 -25.01 -7.17 3.84
N HIS A 719 -26.17 -7.80 3.66
CA HIS A 719 -27.43 -7.31 4.20
C HIS A 719 -27.40 -7.20 5.73
N GLY A 720 -26.78 -8.18 6.38
CA GLY A 720 -26.64 -8.22 7.82
C GLY A 720 -25.79 -7.09 8.38
N ILE A 721 -24.66 -6.77 7.74
CA ILE A 721 -23.82 -5.61 8.10
C ILE A 721 -24.67 -4.33 8.10
N VAL A 722 -25.44 -4.14 7.05
CA VAL A 722 -26.30 -2.98 6.84
C VAL A 722 -27.38 -2.87 7.94
N ILE A 723 -28.01 -3.98 8.33
CA ILE A 723 -28.95 -4.01 9.48
C ILE A 723 -28.25 -3.65 10.79
N MET A 724 -27.07 -4.20 11.05
CA MET A 724 -26.36 -3.98 12.31
C MET A 724 -25.92 -2.52 12.49
N ILE A 725 -25.57 -1.83 11.40
CA ILE A 725 -25.26 -0.39 11.44
C ILE A 725 -26.50 0.43 11.83
N ARG A 726 -27.68 0.07 11.31
CA ARG A 726 -28.94 0.70 11.70
C ARG A 726 -29.21 0.55 13.21
N GLU A 727 -29.00 -0.64 13.76
CA GLU A 727 -29.18 -0.88 15.20
C GLU A 727 -28.21 -0.03 16.04
N PHE A 728 -26.96 0.14 15.57
CA PHE A 728 -26.00 1.06 16.19
C PHE A 728 -26.45 2.52 16.15
N GLU A 729 -26.97 3.01 15.01
CA GLU A 729 -27.45 4.38 14.89
C GLU A 729 -28.61 4.65 15.85
N VAL A 730 -29.58 3.74 15.92
CA VAL A 730 -30.73 3.83 16.84
C VAL A 730 -30.24 3.87 18.29
N ALA A 731 -29.29 3.00 18.66
CA ALA A 731 -28.73 2.97 20.01
C ALA A 731 -27.95 4.25 20.35
N SER A 732 -27.16 4.77 19.41
CA SER A 732 -26.34 5.98 19.58
C SER A 732 -27.21 7.24 19.66
N ASN A 733 -28.25 7.34 18.84
CA ASN A 733 -29.22 8.44 18.88
C ASN A 733 -30.05 8.43 20.15
N LEU A 734 -30.48 7.26 20.63
CA LEU A 734 -31.14 7.12 21.94
C LEU A 734 -30.22 7.52 23.09
N TRP A 735 -28.93 7.15 23.04
CA TRP A 735 -27.94 7.53 24.05
C TRP A 735 -27.63 9.03 24.04
N SER A 736 -27.46 9.63 22.85
CA SER A 736 -27.28 11.07 22.65
C SER A 736 -28.51 11.86 23.11
N TRP A 737 -29.71 11.36 22.85
CA TRP A 737 -30.96 11.93 23.34
C TRP A 737 -31.08 11.84 24.87
N PHE A 738 -30.74 10.68 25.47
CA PHE A 738 -30.71 10.49 26.93
C PHE A 738 -29.72 11.45 27.62
N THR A 739 -28.49 11.53 27.11
CA THR A 739 -27.45 12.43 27.65
C THR A 739 -27.79 13.91 27.46
N ARG A 740 -28.39 14.30 26.33
CA ARG A 740 -28.81 15.70 26.10
C ARG A 740 -30.03 16.10 26.92
N ASN A 741 -31.01 15.21 27.15
CA ASN A 741 -32.30 15.57 27.76
C ASN A 741 -32.46 15.23 29.24
N ILE A 742 -31.76 14.22 29.76
CA ILE A 742 -31.93 13.78 31.16
C ILE A 742 -30.79 14.28 32.06
N LEU A 743 -29.54 14.25 31.60
CA LEU A 743 -28.40 14.78 32.37
C LEU A 743 -28.43 16.31 32.51
N LYS A 744 -29.01 17.05 31.55
CA LYS A 744 -29.24 18.50 31.69
C LYS A 744 -30.43 18.86 32.58
N ARG A 745 -31.29 17.90 32.94
CA ARG A 745 -32.44 18.09 33.85
C ARG A 745 -32.16 17.68 35.29
N ALA A 746 -30.97 17.14 35.59
CA ALA A 746 -30.51 16.91 36.95
C ALA A 746 -30.12 18.26 37.58
N VAL A 747 -31.12 18.96 38.11
CA VAL A 747 -30.92 20.10 39.03
C VAL A 747 -30.21 19.58 40.28
N PRO A 748 -29.10 20.18 40.74
CA PRO A 748 -28.48 19.80 41.99
C PRO A 748 -29.43 20.14 43.14
N ILE A 749 -29.81 19.13 43.94
CA ILE A 749 -30.49 19.34 45.21
C ILE A 749 -29.48 20.04 46.13
N PRO A 750 -29.78 21.23 46.67
CA PRO A 750 -28.86 21.92 47.57
C PRO A 750 -28.77 21.15 48.90
N VAL A 751 -27.54 20.94 49.35
CA VAL A 751 -27.19 20.45 50.71
C VAL A 751 -27.18 21.63 51.67
#